data_AF-A0A5R9Q7B0-F1
#
_entry.id   AF-A0A5R9Q7B0-F1
#
_cell.length_a   1.000
_cell.length_b   1.000
_cell.length_c   1.000
_cell.angle_alpha   90.00
_cell.angle_beta   90.00
_cell.angle_gamma   90.00
#
_symmetry.space_group_name_H-M   'P 1'
#
loop_
_entity.id
_entity.type
_entity.pdbx_description
1 polymer ?
#
loop_
_entity_poly.entity_id
_entity_poly.type
_entity_poly.pdbx_seq_one_letter_code
_entity_poly.pdbx_strand_id
1 'polypeptide(L)'
;MSLRTQFRKVLPSISITEQEALDAGDVWLEGSIYQGKPDFSALRAVPEATLSAEEQAFIDGPVKELMAMIDDSVIQNSKHLPEHILDFLKKERFFSLIIPKSYGGREFSPYANSTIVGTIATKSSAVAVTVMVPNSLGPGELLMHYGTEEQRAHYLPRLANGTDIPCFALTSPEAGSDAGGIPDQGIVTKGTHNGEEVLGLEITWDKRYITLAPIATVLGLAFKVFDPEGLLGGKEELGITCALIPKSHPGVELGNRHDPMGIRFYNGTTRGNKVFIPMEYIIGGQKNIGRGWQMLVSCLGAGRGISLPALGVSTSQVALKSASEYAAVREQFGLSIGQFEGIQEKLADIAGKTYLQESMRVLTTEGLGMGLKPSVVTAIAKYHMTEIGRDVLDSAMDILAGKAIQNGPQNTLASGYVAQPIAITVEGANILTRNLMIFGQGVMRCHPHLQEMVEAIHSEEADADKKFNKKFRQTVGYGISNGLRAFGLGLMPFMAGSQSSLSEVKPYEKAVMQLSSRLALFADFSLLVLGGKLKQAEMLSARLGDVMSYLYAAMASIKYYEQKVSESERAQAAPYFHYATRWALQNAENALHKFLDNFPASFARKFLRVATLQFSHRMAKIDDNLIRELAAAAQQDTAFKSQITKLVKPTAGDGHDINEQAYKAKMACLDLLKVLKKSLRSKQVKPGVRFADTLDNALAANVITSEQYAKLIDYNKKREKAIRVDEFDFDLNLIDDCPLNAEIQQAS
;
A
#
# COMPACT_ATOMS: atom_id res chain seq x y z
N MET A 1 -37.80 -28.07 17.13
CA MET A 1 -36.92 -26.87 17.07
C MET A 1 -36.38 -26.82 15.65
N SER A 2 -36.57 -25.72 14.90
CA SER A 2 -36.13 -25.65 13.51
C SER A 2 -34.60 -25.60 13.42
N LEU A 3 -34.03 -26.08 12.31
CA LEU A 3 -32.58 -25.96 12.05
C LEU A 3 -32.13 -24.50 12.20
N ARG A 4 -32.93 -23.55 11.72
CA ARG A 4 -32.70 -22.11 11.89
C ARG A 4 -32.60 -21.69 13.37
N THR A 5 -33.50 -22.16 14.22
CA THR A 5 -33.47 -21.82 15.67
C THR A 5 -32.29 -22.46 16.41
N GLN A 6 -31.78 -23.60 15.94
CA GLN A 6 -30.54 -24.18 16.45
C GLN A 6 -29.31 -23.36 16.03
N PHE A 7 -29.22 -22.98 14.75
CA PHE A 7 -28.12 -22.15 14.24
C PHE A 7 -28.11 -20.74 14.86
N ARG A 8 -29.28 -20.14 15.15
CA ARG A 8 -29.38 -18.86 15.87
C ARG A 8 -28.75 -18.88 17.27
N LYS A 9 -28.68 -20.05 17.93
CA LYS A 9 -28.03 -20.20 19.25
C LYS A 9 -26.51 -20.36 19.17
N VAL A 10 -25.98 -20.69 18.00
CA VAL A 10 -24.55 -21.05 17.79
C VAL A 10 -23.79 -19.94 17.06
N LEU A 11 -24.47 -19.12 16.28
CA LEU A 11 -23.88 -17.97 15.60
C LEU A 11 -23.83 -16.76 16.54
N PRO A 12 -22.70 -16.05 16.63
CA PRO A 12 -22.62 -14.80 17.38
C PRO A 12 -23.54 -13.75 16.76
N SER A 13 -24.14 -12.90 17.60
CA SER A 13 -24.91 -11.74 17.14
C SER A 13 -23.99 -10.77 16.40
N ILE A 14 -24.36 -10.39 15.17
CA ILE A 14 -23.68 -9.34 14.41
C ILE A 14 -24.15 -8.00 14.97
N SER A 15 -23.22 -7.15 15.40
CA SER A 15 -23.54 -5.79 15.85
C SER A 15 -24.00 -4.93 14.67
N ILE A 16 -24.78 -3.87 14.91
CA ILE A 16 -25.22 -2.95 13.85
C ILE A 16 -24.00 -2.37 13.11
N THR A 17 -22.96 -1.98 13.86
CA THR A 17 -21.70 -1.47 13.30
C THR A 17 -20.97 -2.50 12.45
N GLU A 18 -21.04 -3.79 12.82
CA GLU A 18 -20.44 -4.87 12.03
C GLU A 18 -21.26 -5.15 10.76
N GLN A 19 -22.59 -5.11 10.85
CA GLN A 19 -23.48 -5.25 9.70
C GLN A 19 -23.27 -4.13 8.68
N GLU A 20 -23.23 -2.87 9.12
CA GLU A 20 -22.95 -1.72 8.25
C GLU A 20 -21.58 -1.84 7.57
N ALA A 21 -20.58 -2.38 8.26
CA ALA A 21 -19.27 -2.62 7.69
C ALA A 21 -19.25 -3.79 6.69
N LEU A 22 -20.10 -4.81 6.88
CA LEU A 22 -20.28 -5.92 5.95
C LEU A 22 -21.06 -5.49 4.71
N ASP A 23 -22.03 -4.60 4.84
CA ASP A 23 -22.85 -4.12 3.73
C ASP A 23 -22.11 -3.06 2.89
N ALA A 24 -21.17 -2.33 3.48
CA ALA A 24 -20.36 -1.33 2.80
C ALA A 24 -19.33 -1.94 1.81
N GLY A 25 -19.42 -1.53 0.54
CA GLY A 25 -18.48 -1.87 -0.53
C GLY A 25 -19.07 -2.77 -1.61
N ASP A 26 -18.26 -3.18 -2.58
CA ASP A 26 -18.60 -4.09 -3.68
C ASP A 26 -17.84 -5.43 -3.56
N VAL A 27 -18.32 -6.47 -4.22
CA VAL A 27 -17.56 -7.71 -4.46
C VAL A 27 -17.06 -7.69 -5.90
N TRP A 28 -15.78 -7.98 -6.12
CA TRP A 28 -15.13 -7.91 -7.42
C TRP A 28 -14.42 -9.23 -7.78
N LEU A 29 -13.16 -9.18 -8.19
CA LEU A 29 -12.38 -10.34 -8.65
C LEU A 29 -12.13 -11.36 -7.52
N GLU A 30 -11.98 -10.89 -6.29
CA GLU A 30 -11.78 -11.71 -5.10
C GLU A 30 -12.96 -12.66 -4.86
N GLY A 31 -14.18 -12.28 -5.29
CA GLY A 31 -15.34 -13.16 -5.26
C GLY A 31 -15.11 -14.45 -6.03
N SER A 32 -14.56 -14.35 -7.24
CA SER A 32 -14.27 -15.50 -8.10
C SER A 32 -13.15 -16.40 -7.52
N ILE A 33 -12.16 -15.79 -6.85
CA ILE A 33 -11.08 -16.50 -6.15
C ILE A 33 -11.63 -17.30 -4.98
N TYR A 34 -12.48 -16.68 -4.16
CA TYR A 34 -13.12 -17.35 -3.04
C TYR A 34 -13.97 -18.53 -3.51
N GLN A 35 -14.67 -18.36 -4.64
CA GLN A 35 -15.56 -19.38 -5.19
C GLN A 35 -14.85 -20.57 -5.85
N GLY A 36 -13.51 -20.58 -5.88
CA GLY A 36 -12.75 -21.66 -6.49
C GLY A 36 -12.80 -21.65 -8.01
N LYS A 37 -13.11 -20.50 -8.62
CA LYS A 37 -13.22 -20.29 -10.07
C LYS A 37 -12.75 -18.88 -10.46
N PRO A 38 -11.45 -18.57 -10.33
CA PRO A 38 -10.91 -17.26 -10.67
C PRO A 38 -11.30 -16.84 -12.09
N ASP A 39 -11.88 -15.65 -12.23
CA ASP A 39 -12.39 -15.16 -13.50
C ASP A 39 -11.34 -14.34 -14.25
N PHE A 40 -10.59 -15.03 -15.11
CA PHE A 40 -9.56 -14.41 -15.95
C PHE A 40 -10.13 -13.63 -17.14
N SER A 41 -11.38 -13.88 -17.54
CA SER A 41 -12.06 -13.08 -18.56
C SER A 41 -12.41 -11.71 -17.97
N ALA A 42 -13.00 -11.69 -16.77
CA ALA A 42 -13.28 -10.45 -16.05
C ALA A 42 -11.99 -9.68 -15.76
N LEU A 43 -10.91 -10.36 -15.34
CA LEU A 43 -9.60 -9.74 -15.12
C LEU A 43 -9.09 -8.99 -16.35
N ARG A 44 -9.21 -9.59 -17.54
CA ARG A 44 -8.76 -8.97 -18.81
C ARG A 44 -9.69 -7.87 -19.30
N ALA A 45 -10.97 -7.93 -18.94
CA ALA A 45 -11.96 -6.92 -19.28
C ALA A 45 -11.80 -5.61 -18.47
N VAL A 46 -11.02 -5.64 -17.37
CA VAL A 46 -10.71 -4.44 -16.58
C VAL A 46 -9.95 -3.43 -17.45
N PRO A 47 -10.47 -2.19 -17.62
CA PRO A 47 -9.82 -1.17 -18.42
C PRO A 47 -8.42 -0.87 -17.91
N GLU A 48 -7.52 -0.59 -18.86
CA GLU A 48 -6.15 -0.23 -18.54
C GLU A 48 -6.08 1.15 -17.88
N ALA A 49 -5.41 1.26 -16.73
CA ALA A 49 -5.17 2.55 -16.09
C ALA A 49 -4.22 3.40 -16.94
N THR A 50 -4.73 4.51 -17.47
CA THR A 50 -3.95 5.51 -18.19
C THR A 50 -4.11 6.87 -17.48
N LEU A 51 -3.08 7.70 -17.59
CA LEU A 51 -3.17 9.09 -17.14
C LEU A 51 -3.77 9.91 -18.28
N SER A 52 -4.79 10.70 -17.98
CA SER A 52 -5.28 11.72 -18.90
C SER A 52 -4.19 12.76 -19.18
N ALA A 53 -4.34 13.53 -20.26
CA ALA A 53 -3.37 14.58 -20.61
C ALA A 53 -3.18 15.61 -19.48
N GLU A 54 -4.24 15.92 -18.73
CA GLU A 54 -4.18 16.85 -17.60
C GLU A 54 -3.45 16.24 -16.40
N GLU A 55 -3.73 14.98 -16.05
CA GLU A 55 -3.04 14.28 -14.96
C GLU A 55 -1.55 14.12 -15.27
N GLN A 56 -1.22 13.79 -16.52
CA GLN A 56 0.16 13.70 -16.98
C GLN A 56 0.85 15.08 -16.93
N ALA A 57 0.18 16.14 -17.39
CA ALA A 57 0.71 17.51 -17.29
C ALA A 57 0.92 17.96 -15.84
N PHE A 58 0.06 17.52 -14.91
CA PHE A 58 0.23 17.79 -13.48
C PHE A 58 1.46 17.08 -12.91
N ILE A 59 1.70 15.84 -13.32
CA ILE A 59 2.89 15.06 -12.92
C ILE A 59 4.17 15.68 -13.51
N ASP A 60 4.14 16.08 -14.78
CA ASP A 60 5.31 16.61 -15.47
C ASP A 60 5.63 18.08 -15.12
N GLY A 61 4.66 18.82 -14.59
CA GLY A 61 4.79 20.19 -14.12
C GLY A 61 4.79 20.28 -12.58
N PRO A 62 3.66 20.58 -11.93
CA PRO A 62 3.56 20.76 -10.47
C PRO A 62 4.24 19.70 -9.61
N VAL A 63 4.09 18.40 -9.93
CA VAL A 63 4.76 17.35 -9.14
C VAL A 63 6.26 17.41 -9.34
N LYS A 64 6.75 17.57 -10.57
CA LYS A 64 8.18 17.72 -10.86
C LYS A 64 8.79 18.93 -10.14
N GLU A 65 8.08 20.07 -10.12
CA GLU A 65 8.51 21.26 -9.40
C GLU A 65 8.55 21.02 -7.89
N LEU A 66 7.50 20.41 -7.32
CA LEU A 66 7.50 20.01 -5.91
C LEU A 66 8.67 19.07 -5.58
N MET A 67 8.93 18.08 -6.43
CA MET A 67 10.06 17.16 -6.25
C MET A 67 11.38 17.91 -6.21
N ALA A 68 11.57 18.96 -7.03
CA ALA A 68 12.77 19.79 -7.01
C ALA A 68 12.88 20.66 -5.73
N MET A 69 11.76 21.06 -5.13
CA MET A 69 11.73 21.86 -3.89
C MET A 69 11.98 21.03 -2.62
N ILE A 70 11.68 19.74 -2.65
CA ILE A 70 11.85 18.87 -1.49
C ILE A 70 13.34 18.57 -1.27
N ASP A 71 13.84 18.89 -0.09
CA ASP A 71 15.07 18.32 0.47
C ASP A 71 14.70 17.64 1.79
N ASP A 72 14.66 16.30 1.80
CA ASP A 72 14.22 15.57 2.99
C ASP A 72 15.22 15.71 4.13
N SER A 73 16.53 15.89 3.85
CA SER A 73 17.53 16.10 4.90
C SER A 73 17.29 17.41 5.64
N VAL A 74 16.95 18.48 4.91
CA VAL A 74 16.55 19.77 5.50
C VAL A 74 15.24 19.62 6.26
N ILE A 75 14.25 18.92 5.70
CA ILE A 75 12.96 18.69 6.36
C ILE A 75 13.16 17.98 7.70
N GLN A 76 13.91 16.87 7.75
CA GLN A 76 14.12 16.08 8.97
C GLN A 76 14.78 16.89 10.11
N ASN A 77 15.72 17.77 9.74
CA ASN A 77 16.42 18.66 10.66
C ASN A 77 15.62 19.93 11.01
N SER A 78 14.53 20.20 10.30
CA SER A 78 13.66 21.36 10.56
C SER A 78 12.62 21.05 11.65
N LYS A 79 12.23 22.09 12.39
CA LYS A 79 11.11 21.99 13.35
C LYS A 79 9.75 21.80 12.65
N HIS A 80 9.58 22.43 11.50
CA HIS A 80 8.35 22.46 10.72
C HIS A 80 8.62 22.06 9.28
N LEU A 81 7.59 21.58 8.58
CA LEU A 81 7.65 21.53 7.13
C LEU A 81 7.89 22.97 6.62
N PRO A 82 8.84 23.18 5.69
CA PRO A 82 9.11 24.50 5.14
C PRO A 82 7.84 25.17 4.59
N GLU A 83 7.62 26.44 4.96
CA GLU A 83 6.39 27.17 4.63
C GLU A 83 6.18 27.28 3.12
N HIS A 84 7.25 27.55 2.37
CA HIS A 84 7.20 27.62 0.91
C HIS A 84 6.72 26.31 0.25
N ILE A 85 6.99 25.14 0.84
CA ILE A 85 6.44 23.86 0.37
C ILE A 85 4.94 23.82 0.64
N LEU A 86 4.51 24.15 1.86
CA LEU A 86 3.08 24.15 2.22
C LEU A 86 2.27 25.12 1.35
N ASP A 87 2.80 26.31 1.07
CA ASP A 87 2.14 27.30 0.22
C ASP A 87 2.06 26.82 -1.23
N PHE A 88 3.11 26.17 -1.74
CA PHE A 88 3.08 25.54 -3.05
C PHE A 88 2.01 24.44 -3.14
N LEU A 89 1.91 23.57 -2.12
CA LEU A 89 0.89 22.52 -2.08
C LEU A 89 -0.53 23.10 -2.15
N LYS A 90 -0.80 24.21 -1.45
CA LYS A 90 -2.09 24.91 -1.50
C LYS A 90 -2.33 25.53 -2.87
N LYS A 91 -1.38 26.32 -3.36
CA LYS A 91 -1.46 27.06 -4.63
C LYS A 91 -1.73 26.12 -5.80
N GLU A 92 -0.98 25.02 -5.88
CA GLU A 92 -1.09 24.04 -6.96
C GLU A 92 -2.19 22.98 -6.71
N ARG A 93 -2.94 23.11 -5.62
CA ARG A 93 -4.12 22.28 -5.28
C ARG A 93 -3.80 20.81 -5.04
N PHE A 94 -2.66 20.54 -4.40
CA PHE A 94 -2.30 19.18 -3.98
C PHE A 94 -3.23 18.62 -2.91
N PHE A 95 -3.95 19.45 -2.14
CA PHE A 95 -4.90 18.98 -1.13
C PHE A 95 -6.28 18.59 -1.68
N SER A 96 -6.47 18.67 -3.00
CA SER A 96 -7.79 18.49 -3.61
C SER A 96 -7.74 17.77 -4.96
N LEU A 97 -6.89 16.75 -5.05
CA LEU A 97 -6.78 15.86 -6.19
C LEU A 97 -8.12 15.19 -6.52
N ILE A 98 -8.90 14.81 -5.50
CA ILE A 98 -10.17 14.07 -5.69
C ILE A 98 -11.42 14.96 -5.75
N ILE A 99 -11.31 16.25 -5.40
CA ILE A 99 -12.47 17.15 -5.38
C ILE A 99 -12.87 17.49 -6.83
N PRO A 100 -14.17 17.47 -7.18
CA PRO A 100 -14.65 17.80 -8.51
C PRO A 100 -14.21 19.18 -8.97
N LYS A 101 -13.99 19.32 -10.29
CA LYS A 101 -13.64 20.60 -10.91
C LYS A 101 -14.70 21.67 -10.73
N SER A 102 -15.98 21.29 -10.60
CA SER A 102 -17.09 22.20 -10.31
C SER A 102 -16.94 22.94 -8.97
N TYR A 103 -16.18 22.36 -8.03
CA TYR A 103 -15.80 22.99 -6.76
C TYR A 103 -14.36 23.52 -6.78
N GLY A 104 -13.71 23.57 -7.94
CA GLY A 104 -12.32 24.05 -8.08
C GLY A 104 -11.25 23.03 -7.74
N GLY A 105 -11.59 21.76 -7.51
CA GLY A 105 -10.61 20.68 -7.35
C GLY A 105 -10.00 20.20 -8.67
N ARG A 106 -9.35 19.04 -8.65
CA ARG A 106 -8.70 18.45 -9.83
C ARG A 106 -9.47 17.29 -10.47
N GLU A 107 -10.30 16.57 -9.70
CA GLU A 107 -11.06 15.41 -10.17
C GLU A 107 -10.19 14.32 -10.81
N PHE A 108 -9.02 14.06 -10.23
CA PHE A 108 -8.08 13.06 -10.71
C PHE A 108 -8.50 11.64 -10.34
N SER A 109 -8.16 10.71 -11.23
CA SER A 109 -8.42 9.29 -11.07
C SER A 109 -7.67 8.69 -9.87
N PRO A 110 -8.14 7.55 -9.32
CA PRO A 110 -7.41 6.80 -8.30
C PRO A 110 -5.97 6.46 -8.70
N TYR A 111 -5.75 6.14 -9.98
CA TYR A 111 -4.41 5.84 -10.49
C TYR A 111 -3.49 7.07 -10.50
N ALA A 112 -4.00 8.24 -10.90
CA ALA A 112 -3.24 9.48 -10.83
C ALA A 112 -2.92 9.87 -9.39
N ASN A 113 -3.91 9.83 -8.48
CA ASN A 113 -3.70 10.10 -7.07
C ASN A 113 -2.61 9.18 -6.46
N SER A 114 -2.72 7.87 -6.68
CA SER A 114 -1.72 6.88 -6.26
C SER A 114 -0.33 7.18 -6.83
N THR A 115 -0.25 7.57 -8.10
CA THR A 115 1.02 7.88 -8.78
C THR A 115 1.65 9.17 -8.24
N ILE A 116 0.86 10.22 -7.97
CA ILE A 116 1.32 11.49 -7.41
C ILE A 116 1.84 11.28 -5.98
N VAL A 117 1.02 10.69 -5.10
CA VAL A 117 1.41 10.41 -3.71
C VAL A 117 2.63 9.49 -3.68
N GLY A 118 2.64 8.44 -4.52
CA GLY A 118 3.76 7.53 -4.62
C GLY A 118 5.05 8.23 -5.06
N THR A 119 4.98 9.10 -6.08
CA THR A 119 6.15 9.86 -6.55
C THR A 119 6.73 10.74 -5.45
N ILE A 120 5.88 11.50 -4.73
CA ILE A 120 6.32 12.35 -3.61
C ILE A 120 6.97 11.51 -2.50
N ALA A 121 6.38 10.36 -2.19
CA ALA A 121 6.87 9.46 -1.15
C ALA A 121 8.25 8.87 -1.44
N THR A 122 8.69 8.82 -2.71
CA THR A 122 10.07 8.40 -3.04
C THR A 122 11.12 9.37 -2.52
N LYS A 123 10.74 10.62 -2.24
CA LYS A 123 11.66 11.67 -1.75
C LYS A 123 11.37 12.08 -0.31
N SER A 124 10.11 12.26 0.07
CA SER A 124 9.73 12.61 1.45
C SER A 124 8.39 12.02 1.87
N SER A 125 8.42 11.14 2.87
CA SER A 125 7.20 10.61 3.49
C SER A 125 6.40 11.70 4.21
N ALA A 126 7.06 12.71 4.76
CA ALA A 126 6.38 13.80 5.47
C ALA A 126 5.49 14.64 4.53
N VAL A 127 6.03 15.00 3.36
CA VAL A 127 5.27 15.73 2.35
C VAL A 127 4.19 14.85 1.73
N ALA A 128 4.51 13.57 1.44
CA ALA A 128 3.53 12.63 0.90
C ALA A 128 2.32 12.46 1.83
N VAL A 129 2.52 12.28 3.13
CA VAL A 129 1.43 12.16 4.12
C VAL A 129 0.60 13.45 4.19
N THR A 130 1.26 14.60 4.09
CA THR A 130 0.59 15.92 4.09
C THR A 130 -0.34 16.08 2.88
N VAL A 131 0.05 15.59 1.71
CA VAL A 131 -0.78 15.56 0.49
C VAL A 131 -1.84 14.46 0.53
N MET A 132 -1.50 13.30 1.05
CA MET A 132 -2.32 12.09 1.01
C MET A 132 -3.60 12.22 1.84
N VAL A 133 -3.52 12.75 3.07
CA VAL A 133 -4.65 12.76 4.01
C VAL A 133 -5.86 13.53 3.47
N PRO A 134 -5.74 14.79 2.97
CA PRO A 134 -6.87 15.51 2.38
C PRO A 134 -7.52 14.82 1.17
N ASN A 135 -6.78 13.94 0.48
CA ASN A 135 -7.20 13.20 -0.72
C ASN A 135 -7.64 11.76 -0.45
N SER A 136 -7.86 11.42 0.81
CA SER A 136 -8.29 10.10 1.26
C SER A 136 -9.48 10.24 2.21
N LEU A 137 -9.52 9.49 3.32
CA LEU A 137 -10.53 9.66 4.36
C LEU A 137 -10.39 11.05 5.01
N GLY A 138 -11.23 11.97 4.55
CA GLY A 138 -11.27 13.33 5.08
C GLY A 138 -12.60 14.05 4.82
N PRO A 139 -12.76 15.26 5.38
CA PRO A 139 -13.90 16.13 5.15
C PRO A 139 -14.32 16.28 3.69
N GLY A 140 -13.38 16.37 2.76
CA GLY A 140 -13.67 16.48 1.33
C GLY A 140 -14.49 15.30 0.81
N GLU A 141 -14.02 14.07 1.04
CA GLU A 141 -14.72 12.86 0.60
C GLU A 141 -16.10 12.71 1.26
N LEU A 142 -16.19 12.97 2.57
CA LEU A 142 -17.46 12.90 3.30
C LEU A 142 -18.47 13.94 2.79
N LEU A 143 -18.04 15.17 2.50
CA LEU A 143 -18.90 16.23 2.00
C LEU A 143 -19.44 15.93 0.60
N MET A 144 -18.60 15.36 -0.29
CA MET A 144 -19.02 14.97 -1.63
C MET A 144 -20.17 13.97 -1.60
N HIS A 145 -20.12 12.99 -0.70
CA HIS A 145 -21.11 11.91 -0.63
C HIS A 145 -22.30 12.22 0.28
N TYR A 146 -22.07 12.94 1.38
CA TYR A 146 -23.05 13.04 2.47
C TYR A 146 -23.36 14.48 2.90
N GLY A 147 -22.61 15.48 2.44
CA GLY A 147 -22.85 16.88 2.80
C GLY A 147 -24.21 17.41 2.32
N THR A 148 -24.69 18.50 2.90
CA THR A 148 -25.80 19.28 2.30
C THR A 148 -25.30 20.10 1.12
N GLU A 149 -26.20 20.71 0.35
CA GLU A 149 -25.81 21.62 -0.74
C GLU A 149 -25.04 22.83 -0.22
N GLU A 150 -25.47 23.38 0.91
CA GLU A 150 -24.84 24.53 1.57
C GLU A 150 -23.44 24.15 2.08
N GLN A 151 -23.30 22.99 2.72
CA GLN A 151 -22.00 22.49 3.19
C GLN A 151 -21.03 22.26 2.03
N ARG A 152 -21.49 21.64 0.93
CA ARG A 152 -20.66 21.45 -0.27
C ARG A 152 -20.24 22.77 -0.89
N ALA A 153 -21.19 23.70 -1.05
CA ALA A 153 -20.94 25.02 -1.64
C ALA A 153 -19.98 25.86 -0.79
N HIS A 154 -20.05 25.74 0.54
CA HIS A 154 -19.15 26.44 1.45
C HIS A 154 -17.76 25.80 1.51
N TYR A 155 -17.68 24.52 1.88
CA TYR A 155 -16.41 23.89 2.25
C TYR A 155 -15.61 23.37 1.06
N LEU A 156 -16.22 22.74 0.04
CA LEU A 156 -15.45 22.11 -1.04
C LEU A 156 -14.55 23.09 -1.81
N PRO A 157 -14.99 24.32 -2.17
CA PRO A 157 -14.12 25.30 -2.79
C PRO A 157 -12.97 25.77 -1.90
N ARG A 158 -13.21 25.86 -0.58
CA ARG A 158 -12.23 26.31 0.40
C ARG A 158 -11.19 25.24 0.71
N LEU A 159 -11.60 23.98 0.71
CA LEU A 159 -10.71 22.83 0.75
C LEU A 159 -9.89 22.75 -0.55
N ALA A 160 -10.51 23.04 -1.71
CA ALA A 160 -9.85 22.96 -3.01
C ALA A 160 -8.71 23.97 -3.20
N ASN A 161 -8.87 25.20 -2.70
CA ASN A 161 -7.86 26.23 -2.80
C ASN A 161 -6.92 26.32 -1.57
N GLY A 162 -7.08 25.40 -0.60
CA GLY A 162 -6.27 25.36 0.61
C GLY A 162 -6.52 26.50 1.61
N THR A 163 -7.59 27.28 1.44
CA THR A 163 -8.06 28.21 2.47
C THR A 163 -8.41 27.44 3.74
N ASP A 164 -9.07 26.30 3.56
CA ASP A 164 -9.29 25.36 4.64
C ASP A 164 -8.37 24.14 4.54
N ILE A 165 -7.66 23.86 5.62
CA ILE A 165 -6.86 22.63 5.78
C ILE A 165 -7.65 21.70 6.69
N PRO A 166 -8.10 20.54 6.20
CA PRO A 166 -8.86 19.62 7.02
C PRO A 166 -7.97 18.72 7.87
N CYS A 167 -8.48 18.33 9.03
CA CYS A 167 -8.06 17.11 9.72
C CYS A 167 -9.29 16.26 10.07
N PHE A 168 -9.09 14.98 10.38
CA PHE A 168 -10.19 14.09 10.76
C PHE A 168 -9.90 13.35 12.06
N ALA A 169 -10.68 13.65 13.10
CA ALA A 169 -10.50 13.17 14.45
C ALA A 169 -11.45 12.01 14.79
N LEU A 170 -10.94 10.80 14.54
CA LEU A 170 -11.60 9.54 14.89
C LEU A 170 -11.00 8.91 16.15
N THR A 171 -9.68 8.75 16.17
CA THR A 171 -8.95 8.02 17.22
C THR A 171 -8.93 8.77 18.55
N SER A 172 -9.27 8.06 19.62
CA SER A 172 -9.23 8.55 21.01
C SER A 172 -8.18 7.79 21.83
N PRO A 173 -7.90 8.21 23.09
CA PRO A 173 -7.07 7.44 24.01
C PRO A 173 -7.53 5.99 24.20
N GLU A 174 -8.85 5.77 24.26
CA GLU A 174 -9.46 4.47 24.58
C GLU A 174 -9.83 3.64 23.33
N ALA A 175 -9.93 4.27 22.16
CA ALA A 175 -10.39 3.61 20.93
C ALA A 175 -9.49 3.95 19.73
N GLY A 176 -8.91 2.90 19.14
CA GLY A 176 -8.15 2.96 17.88
C GLY A 176 -8.67 1.94 16.87
N SER A 177 -8.23 0.69 17.00
CA SER A 177 -8.71 -0.44 16.17
C SER A 177 -10.21 -0.70 16.33
N ASP A 178 -10.75 -0.58 17.55
CA ASP A 178 -12.19 -0.59 17.81
C ASP A 178 -12.77 0.82 17.67
N ALA A 179 -12.82 1.33 16.44
CA ALA A 179 -13.31 2.68 16.17
C ALA A 179 -14.82 2.85 16.44
N GLY A 180 -15.59 1.77 16.56
CA GLY A 180 -16.97 1.81 17.04
C GLY A 180 -17.07 2.11 18.55
N GLY A 181 -16.02 1.78 19.29
CA GLY A 181 -15.89 1.94 20.74
C GLY A 181 -15.53 3.34 21.23
N ILE A 182 -15.50 4.37 20.37
CA ILE A 182 -15.09 5.73 20.79
C ILE A 182 -15.87 6.24 22.02
N PRO A 183 -15.19 6.91 22.98
CA PRO A 183 -15.80 7.40 24.21
C PRO A 183 -16.37 8.82 24.07
N ASP A 184 -16.03 9.54 22.99
CA ASP A 184 -16.41 10.95 22.77
C ASP A 184 -17.92 11.09 22.56
N GLN A 185 -18.53 12.09 23.21
CA GLN A 185 -19.99 12.19 23.33
C GLN A 185 -20.50 13.56 22.93
N GLY A 186 -21.67 13.58 22.29
CA GLY A 186 -22.47 14.76 22.02
C GLY A 186 -23.86 14.59 22.62
N ILE A 187 -24.27 15.51 23.49
CA ILE A 187 -25.61 15.52 24.09
C ILE A 187 -26.48 16.49 23.32
N VAL A 188 -27.64 16.02 22.85
CA VAL A 188 -28.64 16.88 22.22
C VAL A 188 -29.14 17.90 23.24
N THR A 189 -29.03 19.17 22.89
CA THR A 189 -29.43 20.29 23.76
C THR A 189 -29.80 21.51 22.93
N LYS A 190 -30.24 22.57 23.59
CA LYS A 190 -30.40 23.90 23.00
C LYS A 190 -29.25 24.81 23.42
N GLY A 191 -28.84 25.69 22.52
CA GLY A 191 -27.81 26.69 22.78
C GLY A 191 -27.95 27.88 21.86
N THR A 192 -27.17 28.93 22.12
CA THR A 192 -27.21 30.14 21.30
C THR A 192 -26.27 30.00 20.10
N HIS A 193 -26.78 30.21 18.89
CA HIS A 193 -26.00 30.30 17.66
C HIS A 193 -26.50 31.50 16.84
N ASN A 194 -25.59 32.35 16.35
CA ASN A 194 -25.94 33.59 15.64
C ASN A 194 -26.96 34.49 16.36
N GLY A 195 -26.98 34.47 17.70
CA GLY A 195 -27.89 35.28 18.52
C GLY A 195 -29.28 34.68 18.73
N GLU A 196 -29.56 33.49 18.19
CA GLU A 196 -30.84 32.78 18.37
C GLU A 196 -30.65 31.49 19.17
N GLU A 197 -31.66 31.09 19.95
CA GLU A 197 -31.68 29.76 20.58
C GLU A 197 -32.00 28.72 19.51
N VAL A 198 -31.05 27.82 19.25
CA VAL A 198 -31.18 26.75 18.27
C VAL A 198 -30.94 25.38 18.91
N LEU A 199 -31.48 24.34 18.28
CA LEU A 199 -31.14 22.97 18.63
C LEU A 199 -29.72 22.65 18.15
N GLY A 200 -28.96 21.93 18.97
CA GLY A 200 -27.58 21.56 18.68
C GLY A 200 -27.08 20.43 19.57
N LEU A 201 -25.76 20.34 19.70
CA LEU A 201 -25.07 19.31 20.46
C LEU A 201 -24.03 19.94 21.38
N GLU A 202 -24.04 19.59 22.66
CA GLU A 202 -22.92 19.85 23.57
C GLU A 202 -21.95 18.68 23.50
N ILE A 203 -20.74 18.89 22.99
CA ILE A 203 -19.78 17.83 22.69
C ILE A 203 -18.56 17.91 23.59
N THR A 204 -18.14 16.75 24.11
CA THR A 204 -16.88 16.56 24.84
C THR A 204 -16.04 15.48 24.16
N TRP A 205 -14.77 15.79 23.87
CA TRP A 205 -13.85 14.87 23.20
C TRP A 205 -12.40 15.07 23.62
N ASP A 206 -11.61 14.00 23.49
CA ASP A 206 -10.14 14.03 23.55
C ASP A 206 -9.59 13.08 22.49
N LYS A 207 -8.95 13.63 21.47
CA LYS A 207 -8.51 12.90 20.29
C LYS A 207 -7.00 13.01 20.16
N ARG A 208 -6.39 11.92 19.69
CA ARG A 208 -4.93 11.79 19.52
C ARG A 208 -4.57 11.21 18.17
N TYR A 209 -3.33 11.44 17.75
CA TYR A 209 -2.78 10.96 16.49
C TYR A 209 -3.48 11.52 15.25
N ILE A 210 -4.00 12.75 15.35
CA ILE A 210 -4.76 13.36 14.27
C ILE A 210 -3.79 14.08 13.31
N THR A 211 -3.63 13.50 12.13
CA THR A 211 -2.79 14.08 11.06
C THR A 211 -3.37 15.42 10.61
N LEU A 212 -2.49 16.38 10.33
CA LEU A 212 -2.76 17.79 10.04
C LEU A 212 -3.40 18.62 11.16
N ALA A 213 -3.82 18.04 12.28
CA ALA A 213 -4.44 18.80 13.39
C ALA A 213 -3.69 20.06 13.82
N PRO A 214 -2.34 20.08 13.94
CA PRO A 214 -1.61 21.30 14.30
C PRO A 214 -1.86 22.50 13.37
N ILE A 215 -2.05 22.26 12.08
CA ILE A 215 -2.20 23.29 11.04
C ILE A 215 -3.61 23.35 10.44
N ALA A 216 -4.51 22.48 10.87
CA ALA A 216 -5.87 22.44 10.36
C ALA A 216 -6.65 23.71 10.71
N THR A 217 -7.54 24.13 9.81
CA THR A 217 -8.49 25.24 10.04
C THR A 217 -9.92 24.72 10.24
N VAL A 218 -10.19 23.48 9.83
CA VAL A 218 -11.47 22.80 10.02
C VAL A 218 -11.24 21.39 10.54
N LEU A 219 -12.00 21.02 11.57
CA LEU A 219 -11.95 19.75 12.27
C LEU A 219 -13.14 18.88 11.83
N GLY A 220 -12.87 17.77 11.15
CA GLY A 220 -13.82 16.66 11.09
C GLY A 220 -13.77 15.88 12.40
N LEU A 221 -14.91 15.65 13.05
CA LEU A 221 -15.00 14.98 14.34
C LEU A 221 -16.03 13.85 14.31
N ALA A 222 -15.65 12.67 14.79
CA ALA A 222 -16.56 11.55 15.04
C ALA A 222 -16.78 11.35 16.55
N PHE A 223 -18.05 11.25 16.95
CA PHE A 223 -18.48 11.13 18.36
C PHE A 223 -19.84 10.41 18.44
N LYS A 224 -20.21 9.88 19.60
CA LYS A 224 -21.51 9.24 19.85
C LYS A 224 -22.54 10.26 20.31
N VAL A 225 -23.74 10.20 19.76
CA VAL A 225 -24.82 11.14 20.11
C VAL A 225 -25.81 10.49 21.06
N PHE A 226 -26.20 11.25 22.09
CA PHE A 226 -27.23 10.90 23.06
C PHE A 226 -28.30 12.00 23.14
N ASP A 227 -29.57 11.60 23.27
CA ASP A 227 -30.73 12.46 23.43
C ASP A 227 -31.50 12.11 24.73
N PRO A 228 -30.94 12.40 25.91
CA PRO A 228 -31.54 12.03 27.19
C PRO A 228 -32.86 12.76 27.47
N GLU A 229 -33.05 13.95 26.88
CA GLU A 229 -34.26 14.76 27.03
C GLU A 229 -35.31 14.48 25.94
N GLY A 230 -35.00 13.62 24.96
CA GLY A 230 -35.93 13.25 23.89
C GLY A 230 -36.28 14.39 22.94
N LEU A 231 -35.40 15.37 22.77
CA LEU A 231 -35.63 16.57 21.95
C LEU A 231 -35.74 16.26 20.45
N LEU A 232 -35.20 15.13 19.99
CA LEU A 232 -35.31 14.65 18.61
C LEU A 232 -36.39 13.60 18.40
N GLY A 233 -37.02 13.11 19.49
CA GLY A 233 -38.03 12.05 19.44
C GLY A 233 -37.44 10.73 18.95
N GLY A 234 -36.97 9.88 19.87
CA GLY A 234 -36.33 8.63 19.48
C GLY A 234 -35.80 7.82 20.66
N LYS A 235 -34.74 7.04 20.39
CA LYS A 235 -33.97 6.34 21.42
C LYS A 235 -32.98 7.31 22.05
N GLU A 236 -32.58 7.02 23.29
CA GLU A 236 -31.59 7.82 24.00
C GLU A 236 -30.22 7.78 23.30
N GLU A 237 -29.70 6.60 22.96
CA GLU A 237 -28.47 6.47 22.17
C GLU A 237 -28.79 6.46 20.68
N LEU A 238 -28.30 7.49 19.96
CA LEU A 238 -28.55 7.67 18.53
C LEU A 238 -27.43 7.10 17.65
N GLY A 239 -26.22 6.92 18.21
CA GLY A 239 -25.08 6.31 17.53
C GLY A 239 -24.01 7.31 17.08
N ILE A 240 -23.03 6.82 16.31
CA ILE A 240 -21.88 7.62 15.86
C ILE A 240 -22.33 8.65 14.83
N THR A 241 -21.89 9.90 15.00
CA THR A 241 -22.18 11.03 14.11
C THR A 241 -20.87 11.72 13.74
N CYS A 242 -20.82 12.28 12.52
CA CYS A 242 -19.70 13.06 12.02
C CYS A 242 -20.09 14.53 11.89
N ALA A 243 -19.26 15.44 12.40
CA ALA A 243 -19.45 16.89 12.25
C ALA A 243 -18.20 17.57 11.67
N LEU A 244 -18.38 18.77 11.12
CA LEU A 244 -17.31 19.68 10.72
C LEU A 244 -17.37 20.93 11.57
N ILE A 245 -16.29 21.20 12.30
CA ILE A 245 -16.21 22.27 13.29
C ILE A 245 -15.04 23.19 12.90
N PRO A 246 -15.26 24.50 12.71
CA PRO A 246 -14.16 25.44 12.50
C PRO A 246 -13.18 25.44 13.68
N LYS A 247 -11.87 25.56 13.42
CA LYS A 247 -10.84 25.67 14.47
C LYS A 247 -11.09 26.84 15.42
N SER A 248 -11.62 27.94 14.88
CA SER A 248 -11.92 29.16 15.65
C SER A 248 -13.18 29.04 16.52
N HIS A 249 -13.92 27.94 16.43
CA HIS A 249 -15.16 27.78 17.19
C HIS A 249 -14.86 27.74 18.71
N PRO A 250 -15.59 28.48 19.55
CA PRO A 250 -15.29 28.58 20.98
C PRO A 250 -15.19 27.21 21.66
N GLY A 251 -14.14 27.01 22.46
CA GLY A 251 -13.90 25.76 23.19
C GLY A 251 -13.20 24.65 22.41
N VAL A 252 -12.95 24.83 21.10
CA VAL A 252 -12.11 23.90 20.32
C VAL A 252 -10.63 24.15 20.62
N GLU A 253 -9.95 23.14 21.17
CA GLU A 253 -8.50 23.13 21.34
C GLU A 253 -7.84 22.34 20.20
N LEU A 254 -7.10 23.05 19.33
CA LEU A 254 -6.46 22.47 18.15
C LEU A 254 -5.13 23.17 17.85
N GLY A 255 -4.02 22.43 17.81
CA GLY A 255 -2.70 23.02 17.53
C GLY A 255 -1.51 22.24 18.09
N ASN A 256 -1.71 21.48 19.16
CA ASN A 256 -0.64 20.69 19.79
C ASN A 256 -0.17 19.55 18.89
N ARG A 257 1.11 19.17 19.03
CA ARG A 257 1.79 18.24 18.12
C ARG A 257 2.35 17.01 18.84
N HIS A 258 2.29 15.86 18.17
CA HIS A 258 3.06 14.65 18.47
C HIS A 258 4.28 14.56 17.55
N ASP A 259 5.27 13.74 17.92
CA ASP A 259 6.46 13.44 17.10
C ASP A 259 6.44 11.98 16.61
N PRO A 260 5.96 11.70 15.38
CA PRO A 260 5.91 10.35 14.82
C PRO A 260 7.31 9.90 14.38
N MET A 261 8.10 9.38 15.32
CA MET A 261 9.43 8.82 15.07
C MET A 261 10.40 9.80 14.37
N GLY A 262 10.26 11.11 14.58
CA GLY A 262 11.08 12.12 13.93
C GLY A 262 10.58 12.52 12.53
N ILE A 263 9.63 11.81 11.92
CA ILE A 263 9.13 12.12 10.58
C ILE A 263 8.28 13.40 10.63
N ARG A 264 8.70 14.43 9.91
CA ARG A 264 8.24 15.82 10.12
C ARG A 264 6.88 16.20 9.51
N PHE A 265 5.94 15.27 9.34
CA PHE A 265 4.55 15.67 9.05
C PHE A 265 3.83 16.18 10.31
N TYR A 266 2.73 16.91 10.12
CA TYR A 266 1.93 17.40 11.22
C TYR A 266 1.00 16.32 11.75
N ASN A 267 1.10 16.00 13.03
CA ASN A 267 0.23 15.06 13.74
C ASN A 267 0.01 15.59 15.15
N GLY A 268 -1.19 15.50 15.72
CA GLY A 268 -1.49 16.19 16.96
C GLY A 268 -2.70 15.67 17.73
N THR A 269 -3.12 16.47 18.70
CA THR A 269 -4.32 16.25 19.51
C THR A 269 -5.40 17.28 19.17
N THR A 270 -6.66 16.92 19.45
CA THR A 270 -7.78 17.85 19.44
C THR A 270 -8.62 17.61 20.69
N ARG A 271 -9.09 18.67 21.35
CA ARG A 271 -9.91 18.56 22.57
C ARG A 271 -11.05 19.56 22.56
N GLY A 272 -12.07 19.23 23.33
CA GLY A 272 -13.15 20.14 23.67
C GLY A 272 -13.91 19.61 24.86
N ASN A 273 -14.34 20.51 25.73
CA ASN A 273 -15.13 20.19 26.90
C ASN A 273 -16.42 21.00 26.84
N LYS A 274 -17.55 20.30 26.68
CA LYS A 274 -18.88 20.91 26.59
C LYS A 274 -18.99 22.01 25.52
N VAL A 275 -18.46 21.73 24.34
CA VAL A 275 -18.53 22.66 23.21
C VAL A 275 -19.87 22.52 22.51
N PHE A 276 -20.67 23.57 22.53
CA PHE A 276 -21.92 23.61 21.78
C PHE A 276 -21.66 23.76 20.28
N ILE A 277 -22.25 22.91 19.44
CA ILE A 277 -22.30 23.10 17.98
C ILE A 277 -23.75 23.08 17.48
N PRO A 278 -24.11 23.89 16.47
CA PRO A 278 -25.43 23.85 15.86
C PRO A 278 -25.59 22.61 14.96
N MET A 279 -26.84 22.19 14.70
CA MET A 279 -27.12 21.01 13.86
C MET A 279 -26.58 21.13 12.42
N GLU A 280 -26.37 22.35 11.91
CA GLU A 280 -25.79 22.60 10.59
C GLU A 280 -24.32 22.14 10.45
N TYR A 281 -23.61 21.91 11.57
CA TYR A 281 -22.24 21.39 11.55
C TYR A 281 -22.19 19.88 11.34
N ILE A 282 -23.30 19.17 11.56
CA ILE A 282 -23.40 17.73 11.31
C ILE A 282 -23.33 17.49 9.81
N ILE A 283 -22.48 16.58 9.35
CA ILE A 283 -22.32 16.30 7.92
C ILE A 283 -23.64 15.76 7.34
N GLY A 284 -24.23 16.52 6.42
CA GLY A 284 -25.55 16.25 5.86
C GLY A 284 -26.76 16.62 6.73
N GLY A 285 -26.51 17.36 7.82
CA GLY A 285 -27.51 17.91 8.73
C GLY A 285 -28.07 16.91 9.74
N GLN A 286 -29.07 17.35 10.50
CA GLN A 286 -29.71 16.60 11.60
C GLN A 286 -30.14 15.17 11.20
N LYS A 287 -30.59 14.95 9.96
CA LYS A 287 -31.03 13.65 9.44
C LYS A 287 -29.93 12.57 9.42
N ASN A 288 -28.67 12.97 9.52
CA ASN A 288 -27.52 12.07 9.48
C ASN A 288 -26.92 11.77 10.86
N ILE A 289 -27.56 12.23 11.95
CA ILE A 289 -27.24 11.75 13.29
C ILE A 289 -27.36 10.22 13.32
N GLY A 290 -26.37 9.57 13.93
CA GLY A 290 -26.28 8.11 14.04
C GLY A 290 -25.74 7.38 12.81
N ARG A 291 -25.56 8.09 11.67
CA ARG A 291 -25.10 7.49 10.40
C ARG A 291 -23.60 7.65 10.15
N GLY A 292 -22.86 8.22 11.09
CA GLY A 292 -21.44 8.50 10.96
C GLY A 292 -20.59 7.24 10.75
N TRP A 293 -20.93 6.13 11.40
CA TRP A 293 -20.18 4.87 11.23
C TRP A 293 -20.25 4.34 9.79
N GLN A 294 -21.47 4.26 9.23
CA GLN A 294 -21.69 3.92 7.81
C GLN A 294 -20.83 4.78 6.88
N MET A 295 -20.81 6.10 7.10
CA MET A 295 -20.02 7.04 6.30
C MET A 295 -18.53 6.75 6.38
N LEU A 296 -18.02 6.55 7.61
CA LEU A 296 -16.61 6.29 7.86
C LEU A 296 -16.13 5.00 7.18
N VAL A 297 -16.86 3.91 7.33
CA VAL A 297 -16.46 2.62 6.74
C VAL A 297 -16.50 2.68 5.21
N SER A 298 -17.49 3.38 4.64
CA SER A 298 -17.64 3.52 3.19
C SER A 298 -16.52 4.33 2.54
N CYS A 299 -16.17 5.50 3.10
CA CYS A 299 -15.09 6.35 2.58
C CYS A 299 -13.69 5.76 2.86
N LEU A 300 -13.49 5.18 4.05
CA LEU A 300 -12.21 4.55 4.40
C LEU A 300 -11.88 3.37 3.46
N GLY A 301 -12.90 2.67 2.94
CA GLY A 301 -12.73 1.58 1.98
C GLY A 301 -11.99 1.99 0.71
N ALA A 302 -12.24 3.19 0.17
CA ALA A 302 -11.62 3.68 -1.06
C ALA A 302 -10.19 4.18 -0.82
N GLY A 303 -9.98 5.05 0.18
CA GLY A 303 -8.66 5.59 0.52
C GLY A 303 -7.61 4.51 0.83
N ARG A 304 -8.05 3.42 1.49
CA ARG A 304 -7.20 2.26 1.84
C ARG A 304 -6.57 1.59 0.61
N GLY A 305 -7.20 1.68 -0.56
CA GLY A 305 -6.70 1.08 -1.81
C GLY A 305 -5.74 1.99 -2.60
N ILE A 306 -5.51 3.23 -2.16
CA ILE A 306 -4.76 4.24 -2.91
C ILE A 306 -3.54 4.71 -2.10
N SER A 307 -3.80 5.26 -0.91
CA SER A 307 -2.87 6.03 -0.08
C SER A 307 -1.65 5.22 0.41
N LEU A 308 -1.84 4.37 1.41
CA LEU A 308 -0.76 3.55 1.97
C LEU A 308 -0.20 2.51 0.99
N PRO A 309 -1.00 1.90 0.10
CA PRO A 309 -0.46 1.08 -1.00
C PRO A 309 0.54 1.84 -1.89
N ALA A 310 0.30 3.12 -2.18
CA ALA A 310 1.26 3.93 -2.92
C ALA A 310 2.59 4.07 -2.18
N LEU A 311 2.57 4.35 -0.86
CA LEU A 311 3.80 4.41 -0.05
C LEU A 311 4.58 3.09 -0.03
N GLY A 312 3.87 1.95 0.07
CA GLY A 312 4.46 0.62 0.00
C GLY A 312 5.17 0.36 -1.33
N VAL A 313 4.56 0.77 -2.45
CA VAL A 313 5.17 0.65 -3.79
C VAL A 313 6.35 1.61 -3.96
N SER A 314 6.24 2.85 -3.49
CA SER A 314 7.34 3.83 -3.52
C SER A 314 8.58 3.31 -2.82
N THR A 315 8.39 2.73 -1.64
CA THR A 315 9.45 2.10 -0.85
C THR A 315 10.18 1.04 -1.68
N SER A 316 9.44 0.18 -2.35
CA SER A 316 10.03 -0.90 -3.15
C SER A 316 10.68 -0.44 -4.45
N GLN A 317 10.18 0.62 -5.08
CA GLN A 317 10.84 1.22 -6.24
C GLN A 317 12.14 1.94 -5.85
N VAL A 318 12.14 2.67 -4.73
CA VAL A 318 13.34 3.29 -4.13
C VAL A 318 14.38 2.24 -3.76
N ALA A 319 13.95 1.15 -3.11
CA ALA A 319 14.79 0.02 -2.74
C ALA A 319 15.41 -0.66 -3.97
N LEU A 320 14.61 -0.98 -5.00
CA LEU A 320 15.10 -1.58 -6.25
C LEU A 320 16.10 -0.66 -6.96
N LYS A 321 15.76 0.62 -7.14
CA LYS A 321 16.65 1.57 -7.80
C LYS A 321 17.98 1.68 -7.05
N SER A 322 17.92 1.98 -5.75
CA SER A 322 19.12 2.17 -4.91
C SER A 322 19.97 0.90 -4.83
N ALA A 323 19.37 -0.26 -4.53
CA ALA A 323 20.11 -1.51 -4.37
C ALA A 323 20.71 -2.01 -5.67
N SER A 324 19.98 -1.95 -6.78
CA SER A 324 20.50 -2.42 -8.07
C SER A 324 21.65 -1.56 -8.61
N GLU A 325 21.52 -0.24 -8.51
CA GLU A 325 22.55 0.70 -8.96
C GLU A 325 23.79 0.63 -8.06
N TYR A 326 23.60 0.59 -6.73
CA TYR A 326 24.71 0.44 -5.80
C TYR A 326 25.41 -0.91 -5.97
N ALA A 327 24.67 -2.01 -6.12
CA ALA A 327 25.25 -3.34 -6.33
C ALA A 327 26.01 -3.47 -7.65
N ALA A 328 25.51 -2.78 -8.68
CA ALA A 328 26.18 -2.69 -9.96
C ALA A 328 27.43 -1.82 -9.88
N VAL A 329 27.52 -0.79 -9.03
CA VAL A 329 28.65 0.16 -8.97
C VAL A 329 29.74 -0.26 -7.99
N ARG A 330 29.36 -0.64 -6.76
CA ARG A 330 30.27 -0.96 -5.67
C ARG A 330 31.06 -2.24 -5.98
N GLU A 331 32.38 -2.19 -5.76
CA GLU A 331 33.26 -3.33 -5.93
C GLU A 331 33.89 -3.77 -4.61
N GLN A 332 33.95 -5.09 -4.38
CA GLN A 332 34.65 -5.75 -3.28
C GLN A 332 35.28 -7.04 -3.81
N PHE A 333 36.42 -7.45 -3.26
CA PHE A 333 37.15 -8.65 -3.69
C PHE A 333 37.38 -8.71 -5.23
N GLY A 334 37.57 -7.54 -5.87
CA GLY A 334 37.83 -7.41 -7.31
C GLY A 334 36.61 -7.55 -8.24
N LEU A 335 35.40 -7.68 -7.69
CA LEU A 335 34.15 -7.86 -8.43
C LEU A 335 33.10 -6.83 -8.00
N SER A 336 32.14 -6.56 -8.88
CA SER A 336 30.94 -5.83 -8.47
C SER A 336 30.18 -6.65 -7.44
N ILE A 337 29.66 -6.02 -6.39
CA ILE A 337 29.01 -6.78 -5.31
C ILE A 337 27.76 -7.54 -5.80
N GLY A 338 27.08 -7.03 -6.83
CA GLY A 338 25.96 -7.72 -7.48
C GLY A 338 26.31 -9.01 -8.23
N GLN A 339 27.59 -9.41 -8.26
CA GLN A 339 28.02 -10.72 -8.77
C GLN A 339 28.12 -11.79 -7.68
N PHE A 340 28.04 -11.43 -6.39
CA PHE A 340 28.03 -12.41 -5.30
C PHE A 340 26.63 -12.99 -5.12
N GLU A 341 26.52 -14.31 -5.04
CA GLU A 341 25.23 -15.02 -4.99
C GLU A 341 24.36 -14.57 -3.81
N GLY A 342 24.95 -14.28 -2.64
CA GLY A 342 24.21 -13.74 -1.49
C GLY A 342 23.58 -12.36 -1.73
N ILE A 343 24.21 -11.52 -2.57
CA ILE A 343 23.63 -10.24 -3.01
C ILE A 343 22.58 -10.49 -4.10
N GLN A 344 22.82 -11.43 -5.00
CA GLN A 344 21.87 -11.78 -6.07
C GLN A 344 20.54 -12.30 -5.51
N GLU A 345 20.58 -13.12 -4.46
CA GLU A 345 19.38 -13.62 -3.78
C GLU A 345 18.51 -12.47 -3.28
N LYS A 346 19.10 -11.53 -2.53
CA LYS A 346 18.40 -10.33 -2.01
C LYS A 346 17.93 -9.42 -3.13
N LEU A 347 18.75 -9.21 -4.17
CA LEU A 347 18.41 -8.33 -5.28
C LEU A 347 17.26 -8.89 -6.13
N ALA A 348 17.21 -10.21 -6.34
CA ALA A 348 16.11 -10.88 -7.01
C ALA A 348 14.81 -10.77 -6.20
N ASP A 349 14.87 -10.93 -4.87
CA ASP A 349 13.73 -10.74 -3.98
C ASP A 349 13.16 -9.31 -4.05
N ILE A 350 14.03 -8.30 -3.98
CA ILE A 350 13.67 -6.89 -4.17
C ILE A 350 13.00 -6.70 -5.53
N ALA A 351 13.66 -7.10 -6.63
CA ALA A 351 13.17 -6.87 -7.99
C ALA A 351 11.81 -7.54 -8.26
N GLY A 352 11.65 -8.81 -7.86
CA GLY A 352 10.43 -9.56 -8.08
C GLY A 352 9.26 -9.03 -7.25
N LYS A 353 9.49 -8.67 -5.98
CA LYS A 353 8.46 -8.09 -5.12
C LYS A 353 8.06 -6.68 -5.54
N THR A 354 8.99 -5.85 -6.02
CA THR A 354 8.67 -4.53 -6.58
C THR A 354 7.75 -4.65 -7.80
N TYR A 355 8.02 -5.60 -8.70
CA TYR A 355 7.12 -5.88 -9.83
C TYR A 355 5.73 -6.34 -9.37
N LEU A 356 5.66 -7.22 -8.37
CA LEU A 356 4.40 -7.70 -7.82
C LEU A 356 3.57 -6.55 -7.23
N GLN A 357 4.19 -5.67 -6.45
CA GLN A 357 3.51 -4.53 -5.85
C GLN A 357 3.02 -3.53 -6.89
N GLU A 358 3.82 -3.20 -7.91
CA GLU A 358 3.35 -2.32 -8.98
C GLU A 358 2.17 -2.94 -9.73
N SER A 359 2.20 -4.26 -9.96
CA SER A 359 1.09 -4.99 -10.57
C SER A 359 -0.18 -4.91 -9.72
N MET A 360 -0.07 -5.13 -8.40
CA MET A 360 -1.19 -5.00 -7.46
C MET A 360 -1.72 -3.56 -7.38
N ARG A 361 -0.83 -2.57 -7.35
CA ARG A 361 -1.19 -1.14 -7.32
C ARG A 361 -2.02 -0.78 -8.53
N VAL A 362 -1.54 -1.13 -9.73
CA VAL A 362 -2.24 -0.87 -10.99
C VAL A 362 -3.63 -1.50 -10.98
N LEU A 363 -3.73 -2.82 -10.74
CA LEU A 363 -5.02 -3.50 -10.74
C LEU A 363 -6.01 -2.92 -9.70
N THR A 364 -5.53 -2.62 -8.49
CA THR A 364 -6.38 -2.05 -7.43
C THR A 364 -6.92 -0.68 -7.85
N THR A 365 -6.07 0.18 -8.41
CA THR A 365 -6.49 1.51 -8.87
C THR A 365 -7.38 1.46 -10.12
N GLU A 366 -7.21 0.47 -10.99
CA GLU A 366 -8.12 0.23 -12.14
C GLU A 366 -9.52 -0.14 -11.65
N GLY A 367 -9.62 -1.05 -10.68
CA GLY A 367 -10.90 -1.42 -10.07
C GLY A 367 -11.60 -0.22 -9.43
N LEU A 368 -10.86 0.59 -8.66
CA LEU A 368 -11.38 1.83 -8.07
C LEU A 368 -11.78 2.86 -9.14
N GLY A 369 -11.04 2.94 -10.24
CA GLY A 369 -11.33 3.83 -11.38
C GLY A 369 -12.62 3.49 -12.12
N MET A 370 -13.10 2.25 -12.01
CA MET A 370 -14.42 1.83 -12.51
C MET A 370 -15.58 2.26 -11.59
N GLY A 371 -15.30 2.95 -10.48
CA GLY A 371 -16.27 3.34 -9.46
C GLY A 371 -16.60 2.24 -8.45
N LEU A 372 -15.90 1.10 -8.51
CA LEU A 372 -16.05 0.02 -7.53
C LEU A 372 -15.45 0.41 -6.19
N LYS A 373 -16.02 -0.10 -5.10
CA LYS A 373 -15.51 0.04 -3.73
C LYS A 373 -15.19 -1.34 -3.12
N PRO A 374 -14.23 -2.11 -3.68
CA PRO A 374 -14.00 -3.48 -3.28
C PRO A 374 -13.26 -3.56 -1.94
N SER A 375 -14.00 -3.58 -0.83
CA SER A 375 -13.48 -3.44 0.54
C SER A 375 -12.44 -4.51 0.92
N VAL A 376 -12.62 -5.73 0.42
CA VAL A 376 -11.68 -6.84 0.63
C VAL A 376 -10.39 -6.60 -0.17
N VAL A 377 -10.48 -6.18 -1.43
CA VAL A 377 -9.31 -5.91 -2.27
C VAL A 377 -8.49 -4.73 -1.74
N THR A 378 -9.14 -3.66 -1.28
CA THR A 378 -8.41 -2.53 -0.69
C THR A 378 -7.76 -2.91 0.64
N ALA A 379 -8.37 -3.80 1.43
CA ALA A 379 -7.74 -4.40 2.60
C ALA A 379 -6.51 -5.28 2.24
N ILE A 380 -6.62 -6.09 1.17
CA ILE A 380 -5.49 -6.88 0.62
C ILE A 380 -4.35 -5.94 0.23
N ALA A 381 -4.65 -4.90 -0.55
CA ALA A 381 -3.67 -3.92 -1.01
C ALA A 381 -2.96 -3.25 0.17
N LYS A 382 -3.70 -2.71 1.14
CA LYS A 382 -3.10 -2.03 2.30
C LYS A 382 -2.20 -2.95 3.10
N TYR A 383 -2.68 -4.13 3.49
CA TYR A 383 -1.90 -5.04 4.31
C TYR A 383 -0.68 -5.56 3.53
N HIS A 384 -0.88 -6.24 2.40
CA HIS A 384 0.20 -6.92 1.71
C HIS A 384 1.22 -5.94 1.10
N MET A 385 0.78 -4.81 0.54
CA MET A 385 1.73 -3.91 -0.13
C MET A 385 2.56 -3.11 0.87
N THR A 386 2.07 -2.82 2.08
CA THR A 386 2.90 -2.19 3.12
C THR A 386 3.87 -3.18 3.77
N GLU A 387 3.46 -4.43 3.98
CA GLU A 387 4.35 -5.49 4.49
C GLU A 387 5.44 -5.86 3.47
N ILE A 388 5.09 -6.04 2.19
CA ILE A 388 6.08 -6.30 1.13
C ILE A 388 7.06 -5.13 1.02
N GLY A 389 6.58 -3.88 1.14
CA GLY A 389 7.44 -2.69 1.14
C GLY A 389 8.47 -2.72 2.28
N ARG A 390 8.07 -3.17 3.49
CA ARG A 390 9.00 -3.38 4.61
C ARG A 390 10.06 -4.41 4.27
N ASP A 391 9.64 -5.60 3.84
CA ASP A 391 10.55 -6.72 3.58
C ASP A 391 11.58 -6.39 2.48
N VAL A 392 11.14 -5.67 1.45
CA VAL A 392 11.98 -5.19 0.34
C VAL A 392 12.98 -4.14 0.83
N LEU A 393 12.53 -3.20 1.68
CA LEU A 393 13.40 -2.18 2.24
C LEU A 393 14.48 -2.79 3.14
N ASP A 394 14.11 -3.72 4.03
CA ASP A 394 15.05 -4.45 4.88
C ASP A 394 16.15 -5.14 4.04
N SER A 395 15.75 -5.78 2.94
CA SER A 395 16.69 -6.42 2.02
C SER A 395 17.59 -5.42 1.28
N ALA A 396 17.10 -4.21 1.00
CA ALA A 396 17.92 -3.15 0.41
C ALA A 396 18.91 -2.57 1.43
N MET A 397 18.52 -2.43 2.70
CA MET A 397 19.42 -2.05 3.79
C MET A 397 20.59 -3.04 3.89
N ASP A 398 20.33 -4.36 3.78
CA ASP A 398 21.39 -5.39 3.77
C ASP A 398 22.39 -5.20 2.63
N ILE A 399 21.93 -4.88 1.41
CA ILE A 399 22.79 -4.71 0.23
C ILE A 399 23.66 -3.44 0.34
N LEU A 400 23.07 -2.31 0.77
CA LEU A 400 23.79 -1.04 0.91
C LEU A 400 24.65 -0.99 2.18
N ALA A 401 24.33 -1.83 3.18
CA ALA A 401 25.05 -2.02 4.43
C ALA A 401 25.37 -0.67 5.12
N GLY A 402 26.65 -0.42 5.39
CA GLY A 402 27.12 0.79 6.06
C GLY A 402 26.60 2.09 5.42
N LYS A 403 26.41 2.14 4.09
CA LYS A 403 25.91 3.35 3.42
C LYS A 403 24.48 3.69 3.83
N ALA A 404 23.63 2.68 4.00
CA ALA A 404 22.21 2.89 4.29
C ALA A 404 21.95 3.34 5.73
N ILE A 405 22.88 3.12 6.65
CA ILE A 405 22.74 3.51 8.07
C ILE A 405 23.38 4.86 8.41
N GLN A 406 24.04 5.53 7.46
CA GLN A 406 24.56 6.89 7.64
C GLN A 406 23.56 7.91 7.09
N ASN A 407 23.02 8.78 7.95
CA ASN A 407 22.10 9.84 7.49
C ASN A 407 22.84 10.90 6.69
N GLY A 408 22.10 11.57 5.79
CA GLY A 408 22.59 12.70 5.00
C GLY A 408 21.91 12.77 3.63
N PRO A 409 22.16 13.83 2.84
CA PRO A 409 21.52 14.06 1.55
C PRO A 409 21.76 12.95 0.51
N GLN A 410 22.85 12.19 0.62
CA GLN A 410 23.15 11.07 -0.28
C GLN A 410 22.47 9.76 0.13
N ASN A 411 21.88 9.68 1.32
CA ASN A 411 21.18 8.49 1.77
C ASN A 411 19.77 8.42 1.16
N THR A 412 19.47 7.33 0.48
CA THR A 412 18.19 7.14 -0.22
C THR A 412 17.20 6.24 0.51
N LEU A 413 17.57 5.62 1.65
CA LEU A 413 16.78 4.58 2.33
C LEU A 413 16.39 4.94 3.78
N ALA A 414 17.23 5.67 4.51
CA ALA A 414 17.12 5.83 5.97
C ALA A 414 15.80 6.49 6.39
N SER A 415 15.39 7.57 5.73
CA SER A 415 14.12 8.26 6.04
C SER A 415 12.92 7.33 5.82
N GLY A 416 12.90 6.61 4.69
CA GLY A 416 11.87 5.60 4.41
C GLY A 416 11.86 4.47 5.44
N TYR A 417 13.04 4.04 5.91
CA TYR A 417 13.18 2.99 6.92
C TYR A 417 12.58 3.41 8.27
N VAL A 418 12.86 4.62 8.73
CA VAL A 418 12.30 5.16 9.98
C VAL A 418 10.77 5.37 9.87
N ALA A 419 10.27 5.76 8.69
CA ALA A 419 8.84 5.99 8.46
C ALA A 419 8.02 4.68 8.32
N GLN A 420 8.67 3.56 7.97
CA GLN A 420 8.01 2.30 7.62
C GLN A 420 6.99 1.80 8.66
N PRO A 421 7.27 1.82 9.99
CA PRO A 421 6.31 1.37 11.01
C PRO A 421 5.00 2.17 11.08
N ILE A 422 4.98 3.40 10.56
CA ILE A 422 3.80 4.26 10.57
C ILE A 422 2.75 3.69 9.61
N ALA A 423 3.14 3.35 8.38
CA ALA A 423 2.23 2.87 7.33
C ALA A 423 1.56 1.53 7.67
N ILE A 424 2.24 0.66 8.42
CA ILE A 424 1.66 -0.63 8.85
C ILE A 424 0.67 -0.49 10.00
N THR A 425 0.79 0.59 10.79
CA THR A 425 -0.02 0.82 12.00
C THR A 425 -1.31 1.59 11.72
N VAL A 426 -1.28 2.60 10.85
CA VAL A 426 -2.42 3.51 10.62
C VAL A 426 -3.43 2.96 9.59
N GLU A 427 -4.59 3.62 9.46
CA GLU A 427 -5.74 3.25 8.61
C GLU A 427 -6.28 1.83 8.83
N GLY A 428 -6.16 1.37 10.08
CA GLY A 428 -6.43 0.01 10.51
C GLY A 428 -5.14 -0.79 10.54
N ALA A 429 -4.64 -1.11 11.74
CA ALA A 429 -3.38 -1.83 11.90
C ALA A 429 -3.37 -3.14 11.08
N ASN A 430 -2.22 -3.46 10.48
CA ASN A 430 -2.05 -4.63 9.62
C ASN A 430 -2.51 -5.94 10.28
N ILE A 431 -2.32 -6.07 11.59
CA ILE A 431 -2.82 -7.21 12.39
C ILE A 431 -4.35 -7.32 12.29
N LEU A 432 -5.09 -6.23 12.47
CA LEU A 432 -6.54 -6.23 12.37
C LEU A 432 -7.00 -6.47 10.92
N THR A 433 -6.39 -5.77 9.96
CA THR A 433 -6.72 -5.91 8.54
C THR A 433 -6.57 -7.35 8.07
N ARG A 434 -5.45 -8.00 8.40
CA ARG A 434 -5.20 -9.39 8.03
C ARG A 434 -6.12 -10.38 8.73
N ASN A 435 -6.25 -10.29 10.06
CA ASN A 435 -6.91 -11.34 10.84
C ASN A 435 -8.44 -11.24 10.83
N LEU A 436 -9.00 -10.03 10.71
CA LEU A 436 -10.44 -9.79 10.81
C LEU A 436 -11.08 -9.37 9.48
N MET A 437 -10.45 -8.48 8.71
CA MET A 437 -11.11 -7.89 7.53
C MET A 437 -11.03 -8.77 6.29
N ILE A 438 -9.82 -9.13 5.84
CA ILE A 438 -9.61 -9.79 4.54
C ILE A 438 -10.46 -11.05 4.40
N PHE A 439 -10.35 -11.99 5.34
CA PHE A 439 -11.13 -13.22 5.27
C PHE A 439 -12.53 -13.09 5.89
N GLY A 440 -12.68 -12.36 7.01
CA GLY A 440 -13.98 -12.24 7.67
C GLY A 440 -15.04 -11.60 6.78
N GLN A 441 -14.72 -10.46 6.17
CA GLN A 441 -15.60 -9.81 5.19
C GLN A 441 -15.64 -10.58 3.87
N GLY A 442 -14.50 -11.14 3.44
CA GLY A 442 -14.38 -11.95 2.23
C GLY A 442 -15.33 -13.15 2.24
N VAL A 443 -15.35 -13.95 3.30
CA VAL A 443 -16.25 -15.11 3.43
C VAL A 443 -17.72 -14.73 3.36
N MET A 444 -18.10 -13.70 4.13
CA MET A 444 -19.49 -13.28 4.24
C MET A 444 -20.01 -12.77 2.90
N ARG A 445 -19.21 -11.96 2.19
CA ARG A 445 -19.61 -11.28 0.96
C ARG A 445 -19.37 -12.11 -0.30
N CYS A 446 -18.30 -12.89 -0.36
CA CYS A 446 -17.92 -13.64 -1.56
C CYS A 446 -18.60 -15.01 -1.67
N HIS A 447 -19.12 -15.55 -0.57
CA HIS A 447 -19.84 -16.82 -0.59
C HIS A 447 -21.27 -16.60 -1.14
N PRO A 448 -21.69 -17.30 -2.22
CA PRO A 448 -22.96 -17.02 -2.94
C PRO A 448 -24.26 -17.10 -2.12
N HIS A 449 -24.22 -17.73 -0.95
CA HIS A 449 -25.41 -18.07 -0.16
C HIS A 449 -25.29 -17.75 1.33
N LEU A 450 -24.13 -17.30 1.82
CA LEU A 450 -23.86 -17.25 3.27
C LEU A 450 -24.51 -16.03 3.92
N GLN A 451 -24.37 -14.85 3.30
CA GLN A 451 -25.01 -13.62 3.75
C GLN A 451 -26.54 -13.79 3.86
N GLU A 452 -27.20 -14.20 2.77
CA GLU A 452 -28.66 -14.45 2.78
C GLU A 452 -29.09 -15.51 3.80
N MET A 453 -28.25 -16.51 4.05
CA MET A 453 -28.51 -17.51 5.09
C MET A 453 -28.46 -16.87 6.49
N VAL A 454 -27.49 -16.01 6.76
CA VAL A 454 -27.36 -15.29 8.04
C VAL A 454 -28.49 -14.27 8.23
N GLU A 455 -28.91 -13.57 7.17
CA GLU A 455 -30.08 -12.69 7.18
C GLU A 455 -31.36 -13.47 7.51
N ALA A 456 -31.56 -14.63 6.88
CA ALA A 456 -32.71 -15.49 7.16
C ALA A 456 -32.74 -16.03 8.61
N ILE A 457 -31.57 -16.21 9.24
CA ILE A 457 -31.49 -16.63 10.66
C ILE A 457 -32.02 -15.55 11.60
N HIS A 458 -31.73 -14.29 11.30
CA HIS A 458 -32.13 -13.14 12.12
C HIS A 458 -33.51 -12.57 11.75
N SER A 459 -34.05 -12.92 10.57
CA SER A 459 -35.39 -12.51 10.14
C SER A 459 -36.50 -13.04 11.06
N GLU A 460 -37.49 -12.18 11.33
CA GLU A 460 -38.71 -12.52 12.09
C GLU A 460 -39.89 -12.87 11.17
N GLU A 461 -39.68 -12.93 9.86
CA GLU A 461 -40.72 -13.24 8.89
C GLU A 461 -41.23 -14.69 9.01
N ALA A 462 -42.52 -14.91 8.73
CA ALA A 462 -43.17 -16.22 8.83
C ALA A 462 -42.58 -17.28 7.88
N ASP A 463 -41.95 -16.87 6.79
CA ASP A 463 -41.32 -17.77 5.80
C ASP A 463 -39.80 -17.94 5.99
N ALA A 464 -39.23 -17.37 7.06
CA ALA A 464 -37.78 -17.38 7.33
C ALA A 464 -37.19 -18.79 7.41
N ASP A 465 -37.91 -19.76 7.99
CA ASP A 465 -37.47 -21.18 8.04
C ASP A 465 -37.38 -21.80 6.63
N LYS A 466 -38.30 -21.45 5.73
CA LYS A 466 -38.31 -21.95 4.34
C LYS A 466 -37.17 -21.33 3.52
N LYS A 467 -36.95 -20.03 3.68
CA LYS A 467 -35.81 -19.29 3.08
C LYS A 467 -34.48 -19.87 3.55
N PHE A 468 -34.32 -20.08 4.87
CA PHE A 468 -33.14 -20.69 5.47
C PHE A 468 -32.88 -22.10 4.92
N ASN A 469 -33.87 -23.01 4.93
CA ASN A 469 -33.69 -24.38 4.45
C ASN A 469 -33.38 -24.47 2.94
N LYS A 470 -33.87 -23.52 2.13
CA LYS A 470 -33.51 -23.42 0.71
C LYS A 470 -32.04 -23.03 0.57
N LYS A 471 -31.60 -21.97 1.25
CA LYS A 471 -30.22 -21.46 1.17
C LYS A 471 -29.20 -22.40 1.80
N PHE A 472 -29.57 -23.11 2.86
CA PHE A 472 -28.74 -24.16 3.46
C PHE A 472 -28.47 -25.31 2.46
N ARG A 473 -29.50 -25.81 1.77
CA ARG A 473 -29.33 -26.84 0.73
C ARG A 473 -28.45 -26.36 -0.43
N GLN A 474 -28.61 -25.11 -0.85
CA GLN A 474 -27.76 -24.50 -1.87
C GLN A 474 -26.31 -24.40 -1.42
N THR A 475 -26.07 -23.99 -0.17
CA THR A 475 -24.74 -23.92 0.45
C THR A 475 -24.06 -25.30 0.52
N VAL A 476 -24.79 -26.33 0.94
CA VAL A 476 -24.26 -27.71 0.97
C VAL A 476 -23.95 -28.22 -0.44
N GLY A 477 -24.86 -28.04 -1.40
CA GLY A 477 -24.64 -28.43 -2.79
C GLY A 477 -23.44 -27.69 -3.43
N TYR A 478 -23.28 -26.42 -3.09
CA TYR A 478 -22.15 -25.59 -3.50
C TYR A 478 -20.83 -26.13 -2.94
N GLY A 479 -20.76 -26.42 -1.64
CA GLY A 479 -19.58 -27.01 -1.01
C GLY A 479 -19.20 -28.38 -1.59
N ILE A 480 -20.18 -29.23 -1.92
CA ILE A 480 -19.94 -30.52 -2.60
C ILE A 480 -19.35 -30.29 -4.01
N SER A 481 -19.90 -29.35 -4.78
CA SER A 481 -19.39 -29.02 -6.13
C SER A 481 -17.95 -28.51 -6.08
N ASN A 482 -17.64 -27.65 -5.11
CA ASN A 482 -16.28 -27.16 -4.87
C ASN A 482 -15.34 -28.29 -4.44
N GLY A 483 -15.81 -29.20 -3.57
CA GLY A 483 -15.05 -30.38 -3.16
C GLY A 483 -14.71 -31.31 -4.32
N LEU A 484 -15.68 -31.63 -5.18
CA LEU A 484 -15.44 -32.44 -6.38
C LEU A 484 -14.46 -31.77 -7.34
N ARG A 485 -14.53 -30.44 -7.50
CA ARG A 485 -13.58 -29.68 -8.33
C ARG A 485 -12.18 -29.71 -7.75
N ALA A 486 -12.03 -29.42 -6.46
CA ALA A 486 -10.73 -29.43 -5.78
C ALA A 486 -10.07 -30.81 -5.84
N PHE A 487 -10.87 -31.87 -5.69
CA PHE A 487 -10.41 -33.25 -5.85
C PHE A 487 -10.02 -33.57 -7.28
N GLY A 488 -10.86 -33.22 -8.25
CA GLY A 488 -10.58 -33.42 -9.68
C GLY A 488 -9.32 -32.70 -10.14
N LEU A 489 -9.15 -31.43 -9.77
CA LEU A 489 -7.95 -30.64 -10.07
C LEU A 489 -6.72 -31.10 -9.25
N GLY A 490 -6.93 -31.70 -8.09
CA GLY A 490 -5.87 -32.35 -7.32
C GLY A 490 -5.31 -33.58 -8.02
N LEU A 491 -6.20 -34.45 -8.54
CA LEU A 491 -5.85 -35.69 -9.26
C LEU A 491 -5.30 -35.42 -10.65
N MET A 492 -5.94 -34.50 -11.39
CA MET A 492 -5.61 -34.18 -12.78
C MET A 492 -5.34 -32.68 -12.93
N PRO A 493 -4.15 -32.20 -12.50
CA PRO A 493 -3.78 -30.77 -12.54
C PRO A 493 -3.86 -30.16 -13.95
N PHE A 494 -3.64 -30.97 -14.98
CA PHE A 494 -3.66 -30.54 -16.39
C PHE A 494 -5.06 -30.11 -16.88
N MET A 495 -6.13 -30.56 -16.22
CA MET A 495 -7.52 -30.19 -16.52
C MET A 495 -7.87 -28.76 -16.08
N ALA A 496 -7.01 -28.11 -15.30
CA ALA A 496 -7.18 -26.69 -15.00
C ALA A 496 -7.19 -25.89 -16.31
N GLY A 497 -8.22 -25.08 -16.49
CA GLY A 497 -8.35 -24.21 -17.65
C GLY A 497 -7.33 -23.08 -17.63
N SER A 498 -6.95 -22.63 -18.82
CA SER A 498 -6.21 -21.39 -19.03
C SER A 498 -6.78 -20.72 -20.28
N GLN A 499 -6.93 -19.41 -20.22
CA GLN A 499 -7.50 -18.57 -21.28
C GLN A 499 -6.43 -17.66 -21.92
N SER A 500 -5.24 -17.60 -21.34
CA SER A 500 -4.13 -16.80 -21.88
C SER A 500 -3.70 -17.24 -23.28
N SER A 501 -3.41 -16.27 -24.15
CA SER A 501 -2.75 -16.50 -25.43
C SER A 501 -1.25 -16.80 -25.26
N LEU A 502 -0.62 -16.31 -24.19
CA LEU A 502 0.81 -16.45 -23.93
C LEU A 502 1.14 -17.80 -23.30
N SER A 503 2.04 -18.54 -23.93
CA SER A 503 2.39 -19.90 -23.49
C SER A 503 3.00 -19.94 -22.09
N GLU A 504 3.79 -18.94 -21.73
CA GLU A 504 4.46 -18.83 -20.44
C GLU A 504 3.52 -18.42 -19.28
N VAL A 505 2.34 -17.88 -19.59
CA VAL A 505 1.32 -17.48 -18.60
C VAL A 505 0.40 -18.66 -18.23
N LYS A 506 0.13 -19.56 -19.18
CA LYS A 506 -0.81 -20.69 -18.98
C LYS A 506 -0.55 -21.51 -17.73
N PRO A 507 0.70 -21.88 -17.37
CA PRO A 507 0.97 -22.65 -16.16
C PRO A 507 0.55 -21.91 -14.89
N TYR A 508 0.69 -20.57 -14.86
CA TYR A 508 0.34 -19.76 -13.70
C TYR A 508 -1.18 -19.63 -13.53
N GLU A 509 -1.94 -19.42 -14.61
CA GLU A 509 -3.42 -19.44 -14.51
C GLU A 509 -3.95 -20.77 -13.97
N LYS A 510 -3.38 -21.88 -14.44
CA LYS A 510 -3.72 -23.22 -13.95
C LYS A 510 -3.41 -23.38 -12.47
N ALA A 511 -2.27 -22.87 -12.02
CA ALA A 511 -1.88 -22.88 -10.61
C ALA A 511 -2.84 -22.04 -9.74
N VAL A 512 -3.21 -20.84 -10.20
CA VAL A 512 -4.19 -19.98 -9.51
C VAL A 512 -5.53 -20.71 -9.38
N MET A 513 -6.02 -21.34 -10.46
CA MET A 513 -7.26 -22.12 -10.47
C MET A 513 -7.21 -23.30 -9.48
N GLN A 514 -6.10 -24.03 -9.42
CA GLN A 514 -5.92 -25.15 -8.50
C GLN A 514 -5.93 -24.69 -7.04
N LEU A 515 -5.12 -23.67 -6.69
CA LEU A 515 -5.04 -23.17 -5.32
C LEU A 515 -6.35 -22.52 -4.87
N SER A 516 -7.02 -21.78 -5.75
CA SER A 516 -8.36 -21.22 -5.50
C SER A 516 -9.39 -22.32 -5.24
N SER A 517 -9.37 -23.42 -5.99
CA SER A 517 -10.30 -24.54 -5.72
C SER A 517 -10.09 -25.17 -4.34
N ARG A 518 -8.83 -25.27 -3.87
CA ARG A 518 -8.50 -25.75 -2.53
C ARG A 518 -8.96 -24.77 -1.46
N LEU A 519 -8.73 -23.47 -1.68
CA LEU A 519 -9.21 -22.40 -0.81
C LEU A 519 -10.73 -22.49 -0.59
N ALA A 520 -11.51 -22.62 -1.67
CA ALA A 520 -12.97 -22.70 -1.61
C ALA A 520 -13.41 -23.88 -0.72
N LEU A 521 -12.85 -25.08 -0.95
CA LEU A 521 -13.15 -26.25 -0.12
C LEU A 521 -12.75 -26.02 1.34
N PHE A 522 -11.58 -25.43 1.60
CA PHE A 522 -11.10 -25.22 2.97
C PHE A 522 -11.97 -24.20 3.70
N ALA A 523 -12.39 -23.12 3.03
CA ALA A 523 -13.27 -22.11 3.59
C ALA A 523 -14.66 -22.69 3.92
N ASP A 524 -15.29 -23.39 2.95
CA ASP A 524 -16.61 -24.01 3.14
C ASP A 524 -16.59 -25.06 4.26
N PHE A 525 -15.55 -25.90 4.30
CA PHE A 525 -15.41 -26.93 5.33
C PHE A 525 -15.06 -26.34 6.70
N SER A 526 -14.34 -25.22 6.75
CA SER A 526 -14.09 -24.49 7.99
C SER A 526 -15.37 -23.94 8.60
N LEU A 527 -16.23 -23.35 7.77
CA LEU A 527 -17.55 -22.88 8.20
C LEU A 527 -18.41 -24.03 8.72
N LEU A 528 -18.37 -25.19 8.06
CA LEU A 528 -19.10 -26.38 8.49
C LEU A 528 -18.62 -26.91 9.85
N VAL A 529 -17.30 -27.03 10.04
CA VAL A 529 -16.71 -27.67 11.23
C VAL A 529 -16.63 -26.72 12.43
N LEU A 530 -16.30 -25.45 12.19
CA LEU A 530 -16.05 -24.47 13.25
C LEU A 530 -17.24 -23.53 13.50
N GLY A 531 -18.12 -23.35 12.51
CA GLY A 531 -19.25 -22.41 12.61
C GLY A 531 -18.80 -21.02 13.05
N GLY A 532 -19.50 -20.44 14.04
CA GLY A 532 -19.16 -19.15 14.62
C GLY A 532 -17.79 -19.06 15.29
N LYS A 533 -17.17 -20.19 15.68
CA LYS A 533 -15.80 -20.21 16.25
C LYS A 533 -14.73 -19.85 15.22
N LEU A 534 -15.04 -19.93 13.92
CA LEU A 534 -14.10 -19.52 12.88
C LEU A 534 -13.73 -18.03 13.00
N LYS A 535 -14.68 -17.18 13.42
CA LYS A 535 -14.44 -15.75 13.68
C LYS A 535 -13.46 -15.52 14.84
N GLN A 536 -13.49 -16.39 15.85
CA GLN A 536 -12.56 -16.35 16.98
C GLN A 536 -11.20 -16.99 16.65
N ALA A 537 -11.15 -17.86 15.63
CA ALA A 537 -9.93 -18.54 15.19
C ALA A 537 -9.13 -17.66 14.20
N GLU A 538 -8.77 -16.46 14.64
CA GLU A 538 -8.13 -15.41 13.84
C GLU A 538 -6.93 -15.88 13.04
N MET A 539 -6.08 -16.75 13.61
CA MET A 539 -4.93 -17.30 12.88
C MET A 539 -5.31 -18.22 11.72
N LEU A 540 -6.43 -18.94 11.82
CA LEU A 540 -6.91 -19.82 10.74
C LEU A 540 -7.60 -19.02 9.64
N SER A 541 -8.49 -18.09 10.01
CA SER A 541 -9.12 -17.18 9.05
C SER A 541 -8.08 -16.37 8.29
N ALA A 542 -7.07 -15.83 8.99
CA ALA A 542 -6.01 -15.06 8.38
C ALA A 542 -5.22 -15.85 7.33
N ARG A 543 -4.93 -17.13 7.59
CA ARG A 543 -4.23 -17.99 6.61
C ARG A 543 -5.05 -18.19 5.35
N LEU A 544 -6.39 -18.33 5.45
CA LEU A 544 -7.25 -18.40 4.27
C LEU A 544 -7.32 -17.05 3.54
N GLY A 545 -7.31 -15.95 4.29
CA GLY A 545 -7.16 -14.59 3.76
C GLY A 545 -5.84 -14.39 3.01
N ASP A 546 -4.73 -14.89 3.54
CA ASP A 546 -3.42 -14.85 2.87
C ASP A 546 -3.48 -15.58 1.51
N VAL A 547 -4.10 -16.77 1.46
CA VAL A 547 -4.26 -17.53 0.19
C VAL A 547 -5.00 -16.69 -0.83
N MET A 548 -6.16 -16.12 -0.46
CA MET A 548 -6.94 -15.26 -1.35
C MET A 548 -6.13 -14.06 -1.85
N SER A 549 -5.38 -13.43 -0.95
CA SER A 549 -4.56 -12.25 -1.22
C SER A 549 -3.42 -12.52 -2.18
N TYR A 550 -2.70 -13.63 -1.98
CA TYR A 550 -1.62 -14.03 -2.87
C TYR A 550 -2.14 -14.49 -4.25
N LEU A 551 -3.33 -15.08 -4.32
CA LEU A 551 -3.97 -15.38 -5.60
C LEU A 551 -4.39 -14.11 -6.34
N TYR A 552 -4.90 -13.09 -5.63
CA TYR A 552 -5.16 -11.77 -6.20
C TYR A 552 -3.86 -11.13 -6.71
N ALA A 553 -2.76 -11.21 -5.95
CA ALA A 553 -1.45 -10.71 -6.37
C ALA A 553 -0.92 -11.44 -7.62
N ALA A 554 -1.11 -12.75 -7.72
CA ALA A 554 -0.76 -13.53 -8.91
C ALA A 554 -1.60 -13.13 -10.13
N MET A 555 -2.91 -12.91 -9.95
CA MET A 555 -3.78 -12.40 -11.01
C MET A 555 -3.35 -10.99 -11.47
N ALA A 556 -3.00 -10.11 -10.54
CA ALA A 556 -2.48 -8.79 -10.85
C ALA A 556 -1.19 -8.85 -11.68
N SER A 557 -0.24 -9.70 -11.27
CA SER A 557 1.01 -9.98 -12.00
C SER A 557 0.76 -10.48 -13.42
N ILE A 558 -0.18 -11.42 -13.59
CA ILE A 558 -0.57 -11.95 -14.91
C ILE A 558 -1.14 -10.84 -15.80
N LYS A 559 -2.10 -10.06 -15.31
CA LYS A 559 -2.70 -8.96 -16.09
C LYS A 559 -1.65 -7.93 -16.48
N TYR A 560 -0.77 -7.55 -15.56
CA TYR A 560 0.28 -6.59 -15.82
C TYR A 560 1.21 -7.08 -16.94
N TYR A 561 1.66 -8.34 -16.89
CA TYR A 561 2.50 -8.92 -17.93
C TYR A 561 1.80 -8.99 -19.30
N GLU A 562 0.50 -9.31 -19.33
CA GLU A 562 -0.25 -9.43 -20.58
C GLU A 562 -0.59 -8.08 -21.24
N GLN A 563 -0.92 -7.06 -20.44
CA GLN A 563 -1.48 -5.80 -20.95
C GLN A 563 -0.53 -4.61 -20.82
N LYS A 564 0.30 -4.54 -19.77
CA LYS A 564 1.19 -3.39 -19.52
C LYS A 564 2.61 -3.56 -20.08
N VAL A 565 3.02 -4.80 -20.36
CA VAL A 565 4.34 -5.10 -20.91
C VAL A 565 4.24 -5.25 -22.42
N SER A 566 4.94 -4.38 -23.15
CA SER A 566 4.98 -4.45 -24.61
C SER A 566 5.67 -5.74 -25.08
N GLU A 567 5.33 -6.22 -26.28
CA GLU A 567 5.95 -7.44 -26.85
C GLU A 567 7.47 -7.34 -26.93
N SER A 568 8.00 -6.15 -27.23
CA SER A 568 9.44 -5.86 -27.26
C SER A 568 10.13 -5.94 -25.90
N GLU A 569 9.41 -5.70 -24.80
CA GLU A 569 9.95 -5.68 -23.44
C GLU A 569 9.77 -7.02 -22.71
N ARG A 570 8.97 -7.95 -23.24
CA ARG A 570 8.66 -9.24 -22.59
C ARG A 570 9.90 -10.03 -22.19
N ALA A 571 10.92 -10.08 -23.06
CA ALA A 571 12.16 -10.77 -22.74
C ALA A 571 12.88 -10.18 -21.50
N GLN A 572 12.80 -8.85 -21.32
CA GLN A 572 13.38 -8.16 -20.16
C GLN A 572 12.50 -8.29 -18.91
N ALA A 573 11.18 -8.37 -19.10
CA ALA A 573 10.19 -8.48 -18.02
C ALA A 573 9.99 -9.91 -17.50
N ALA A 574 10.28 -10.94 -18.32
CA ALA A 574 10.00 -12.33 -18.00
C ALA A 574 10.60 -12.80 -16.66
N PRO A 575 11.86 -12.48 -16.30
CA PRO A 575 12.42 -12.87 -15.00
C PRO A 575 11.64 -12.26 -13.82
N TYR A 576 11.22 -11.00 -13.94
CA TYR A 576 10.43 -10.30 -12.91
C TYR A 576 9.06 -10.95 -12.75
N PHE A 577 8.37 -11.16 -13.88
CA PHE A 577 7.05 -11.79 -13.92
C PHE A 577 7.07 -13.21 -13.34
N HIS A 578 8.03 -14.04 -13.75
CA HIS A 578 8.16 -15.42 -13.27
C HIS A 578 8.46 -15.47 -11.78
N TYR A 579 9.40 -14.65 -11.29
CA TYR A 579 9.70 -14.59 -9.86
C TYR A 579 8.48 -14.14 -9.07
N ALA A 580 7.88 -13.00 -9.41
CA ALA A 580 6.75 -12.40 -8.70
C ALA A 580 5.56 -13.36 -8.61
N THR A 581 5.19 -13.97 -9.74
CA THR A 581 4.05 -14.88 -9.81
C THR A 581 4.31 -16.18 -9.06
N ARG A 582 5.52 -16.76 -9.17
CA ARG A 582 5.90 -17.95 -8.39
C ARG A 582 5.92 -17.64 -6.89
N TRP A 583 6.47 -16.50 -6.49
CA TRP A 583 6.54 -16.08 -5.10
C TRP A 583 5.13 -15.97 -4.49
N ALA A 584 4.19 -15.33 -5.18
CA ALA A 584 2.82 -15.23 -4.71
C ALA A 584 2.16 -16.62 -4.59
N LEU A 585 2.26 -17.46 -5.63
CA LEU A 585 1.65 -18.80 -5.62
C LEU A 585 2.25 -19.74 -4.57
N GLN A 586 3.56 -19.67 -4.33
CA GLN A 586 4.20 -20.42 -3.25
C GLN A 586 3.71 -19.97 -1.88
N ASN A 587 3.58 -18.67 -1.64
CA ASN A 587 3.05 -18.18 -0.37
C ASN A 587 1.59 -18.57 -0.15
N ALA A 588 0.77 -18.57 -1.22
CA ALA A 588 -0.58 -19.15 -1.18
C ALA A 588 -0.55 -20.64 -0.80
N GLU A 589 0.30 -21.45 -1.44
CA GLU A 589 0.42 -22.88 -1.11
C GLU A 589 0.94 -23.10 0.33
N ASN A 590 1.89 -22.29 0.78
CA ASN A 590 2.43 -22.33 2.14
C ASN A 590 1.36 -21.99 3.18
N ALA A 591 0.50 -21.01 2.90
CA ALA A 591 -0.61 -20.64 3.77
C ALA A 591 -1.65 -21.77 3.88
N LEU A 592 -1.96 -22.49 2.78
CA LEU A 592 -2.80 -23.69 2.80
C LEU A 592 -2.21 -24.81 3.67
N HIS A 593 -0.90 -25.06 3.58
CA HIS A 593 -0.24 -26.06 4.43
C HIS A 593 -0.28 -25.67 5.90
N LYS A 594 0.11 -24.43 6.23
CA LYS A 594 0.06 -23.91 7.61
C LYS A 594 -1.37 -23.98 8.17
N PHE A 595 -2.38 -23.72 7.34
CA PHE A 595 -3.77 -23.84 7.71
C PHE A 595 -4.11 -25.29 8.09
N LEU A 596 -3.77 -26.27 7.24
CA LEU A 596 -4.01 -27.69 7.52
C LEU A 596 -3.26 -28.18 8.75
N ASP A 597 -1.98 -27.83 8.91
CA ASP A 597 -1.16 -28.25 10.06
C ASP A 597 -1.79 -27.83 11.40
N ASN A 598 -2.48 -26.69 11.39
CA ASN A 598 -3.09 -26.08 12.57
C ASN A 598 -4.61 -26.25 12.65
N PHE A 599 -5.24 -26.94 11.70
CA PHE A 599 -6.70 -27.11 11.72
C PHE A 599 -7.11 -28.03 12.88
N PRO A 600 -7.99 -27.60 13.80
CA PRO A 600 -8.14 -28.24 15.12
C PRO A 600 -8.76 -29.64 15.06
N ALA A 601 -9.66 -29.89 14.12
CA ALA A 601 -10.29 -31.20 13.98
C ALA A 601 -9.37 -32.15 13.17
N SER A 602 -8.83 -33.17 13.83
CA SER A 602 -7.86 -34.10 13.24
C SER A 602 -8.44 -34.93 12.08
N PHE A 603 -9.70 -35.38 12.19
CA PHE A 603 -10.40 -36.06 11.10
C PHE A 603 -10.59 -35.13 9.90
N ALA A 604 -11.09 -33.92 10.14
CA ALA A 604 -11.27 -32.90 9.12
C ALA A 604 -9.96 -32.58 8.38
N ARG A 605 -8.87 -32.45 9.13
CA ARG A 605 -7.52 -32.24 8.59
C ARG A 605 -7.09 -33.36 7.64
N LYS A 606 -7.26 -34.63 8.05
CA LYS A 606 -6.94 -35.80 7.22
C LYS A 606 -7.80 -35.84 5.97
N PHE A 607 -9.10 -35.59 6.11
CA PHE A 607 -10.03 -35.51 4.99
C PHE A 607 -9.61 -34.44 3.99
N LEU A 608 -9.39 -33.20 4.43
CA LEU A 608 -9.00 -32.09 3.55
C LEU A 608 -7.68 -32.37 2.82
N ARG A 609 -6.70 -32.98 3.48
CA ARG A 609 -5.44 -33.41 2.84
C ARG A 609 -5.67 -34.40 1.71
N VAL A 610 -6.47 -35.44 1.96
CA VAL A 610 -6.80 -36.45 0.94
C VAL A 610 -7.64 -35.85 -0.18
N ALA A 611 -8.66 -35.07 0.16
CA ALA A 611 -9.60 -34.46 -0.78
C ALA A 611 -8.92 -33.44 -1.72
N THR A 612 -7.82 -32.82 -1.31
CA THR A 612 -7.06 -31.87 -2.15
C THR A 612 -5.72 -32.41 -2.62
N LEU A 613 -5.37 -33.63 -2.21
CA LEU A 613 -4.06 -34.25 -2.36
C LEU A 613 -2.88 -33.36 -1.93
N GLN A 614 -3.12 -32.57 -0.88
CA GLN A 614 -2.19 -31.58 -0.31
C GLN A 614 -1.23 -32.25 0.69
N PHE A 615 -0.38 -33.14 0.17
CA PHE A 615 0.63 -33.86 0.96
C PHE A 615 2.02 -33.25 0.86
N SER A 616 2.30 -32.53 -0.23
CA SER A 616 3.58 -31.88 -0.50
C SER A 616 3.36 -30.57 -1.24
N HIS A 617 4.39 -29.71 -1.22
CA HIS A 617 4.43 -28.52 -2.07
C HIS A 617 4.56 -28.93 -3.54
N ARG A 618 3.61 -28.48 -4.36
CA ARG A 618 3.57 -28.75 -5.80
C ARG A 618 3.94 -27.54 -6.63
N MET A 619 3.96 -26.34 -6.04
CA MET A 619 4.34 -25.14 -6.76
C MET A 619 5.82 -25.13 -7.12
N ALA A 620 6.09 -24.75 -8.38
CA ALA A 620 7.45 -24.63 -8.87
C ALA A 620 8.22 -23.66 -7.96
N LYS A 621 9.36 -24.13 -7.45
CA LYS A 621 10.23 -23.34 -6.58
C LYS A 621 10.85 -22.17 -7.35
N ILE A 622 11.24 -21.13 -6.63
CA ILE A 622 12.15 -20.11 -7.16
C ILE A 622 13.53 -20.77 -7.08
N ASP A 623 14.06 -21.16 -8.22
CA ASP A 623 15.35 -21.81 -8.32
C ASP A 623 16.49 -20.78 -8.50
N ASP A 624 17.70 -21.22 -8.21
CA ASP A 624 18.89 -20.36 -8.24
C ASP A 624 19.17 -19.77 -9.64
N ASN A 625 18.72 -20.44 -10.72
CA ASN A 625 18.88 -19.88 -12.06
C ASN A 625 17.98 -18.66 -12.26
N LEU A 626 16.71 -18.75 -11.85
CA LEU A 626 15.79 -17.61 -11.90
C LEU A 626 16.27 -16.46 -11.00
N ILE A 627 16.84 -16.76 -9.83
CA ILE A 627 17.47 -15.77 -8.95
C ILE A 627 18.62 -15.05 -9.68
N ARG A 628 19.55 -15.81 -10.26
CA ARG A 628 20.69 -15.24 -11.01
C ARG A 628 20.23 -14.43 -12.22
N GLU A 629 19.26 -14.92 -12.96
CA GLU A 629 18.69 -14.26 -14.14
C GLU A 629 18.04 -12.92 -13.77
N LEU A 630 17.17 -12.91 -12.75
CA LEU A 630 16.51 -11.69 -12.30
C LEU A 630 17.49 -10.69 -11.67
N ALA A 631 18.44 -11.15 -10.85
CA ALA A 631 19.45 -10.27 -10.27
C ALA A 631 20.36 -9.65 -11.33
N ALA A 632 20.68 -10.38 -12.41
CA ALA A 632 21.39 -9.83 -13.55
C ALA A 632 20.53 -8.81 -14.31
N ALA A 633 19.26 -9.13 -14.57
CA ALA A 633 18.32 -8.23 -15.25
C ALA A 633 18.09 -6.92 -14.47
N ALA A 634 18.04 -6.97 -13.13
CA ALA A 634 17.90 -5.81 -12.27
C ALA A 634 19.10 -4.85 -12.33
N GLN A 635 20.29 -5.36 -12.66
CA GLN A 635 21.51 -4.54 -12.79
C GLN A 635 21.71 -3.95 -14.20
N GLN A 636 20.85 -4.26 -15.17
CA GLN A 636 20.93 -3.72 -16.52
C GLN A 636 20.15 -2.40 -16.66
N ASP A 637 20.65 -1.48 -17.49
CA ASP A 637 19.97 -0.22 -17.80
C ASP A 637 18.98 -0.42 -18.94
N THR A 638 17.77 -0.87 -18.60
CA THR A 638 16.73 -1.23 -19.55
C THR A 638 15.51 -0.30 -19.44
N ALA A 639 14.76 -0.19 -20.53
CA ALA A 639 13.49 0.53 -20.55
C ALA A 639 12.50 -0.05 -19.52
N PHE A 640 12.44 -1.38 -19.43
CA PHE A 640 11.57 -2.06 -18.46
C PHE A 640 11.95 -1.77 -17.00
N LYS A 641 13.24 -1.76 -16.65
CA LYS A 641 13.69 -1.37 -15.31
C LYS A 641 13.24 0.06 -14.99
N SER A 642 13.41 0.99 -15.94
CA SER A 642 12.97 2.37 -15.80
C SER A 642 11.46 2.50 -15.60
N GLN A 643 10.66 1.65 -16.25
CA GLN A 643 9.20 1.58 -16.07
C GLN A 643 8.82 1.08 -14.67
N ILE A 644 9.53 0.08 -14.13
CA ILE A 644 9.26 -0.47 -12.80
C ILE A 644 9.76 0.44 -11.68
N THR A 645 10.75 1.29 -11.91
CA THR A 645 11.22 2.31 -10.94
C THR A 645 10.73 3.73 -11.25
N LYS A 646 9.67 3.87 -12.07
CA LYS A 646 9.23 5.15 -12.64
C LYS A 646 8.83 6.24 -11.64
N LEU A 647 8.44 5.86 -10.41
CA LEU A 647 8.06 6.81 -9.36
C LEU A 647 9.27 7.55 -8.79
N VAL A 648 10.47 6.95 -8.88
CA VAL A 648 11.68 7.61 -8.41
C VAL A 648 12.11 8.62 -9.48
N LYS A 649 12.05 9.91 -9.13
CA LYS A 649 12.46 11.03 -9.99
C LYS A 649 13.71 11.68 -9.40
N PRO A 650 14.92 11.28 -9.82
CA PRO A 650 16.15 11.88 -9.34
C PRO A 650 16.16 13.40 -9.59
N THR A 651 16.57 14.16 -8.58
CA THR A 651 16.83 15.60 -8.67
C THR A 651 18.33 15.83 -8.67
N ALA A 652 18.82 16.78 -9.48
CA ALA A 652 20.25 17.05 -9.58
C ALA A 652 20.89 17.26 -8.19
N GLY A 653 21.92 16.46 -7.89
CA GLY A 653 22.67 16.50 -6.64
C GLY A 653 22.12 15.65 -5.49
N ASP A 654 20.91 15.08 -5.60
CA ASP A 654 20.39 14.18 -4.57
C ASP A 654 21.04 12.78 -4.63
N GLY A 655 20.82 11.97 -3.58
CA GLY A 655 21.39 10.62 -3.50
C GLY A 655 20.97 9.69 -4.65
N HIS A 656 19.77 9.86 -5.21
CA HIS A 656 19.31 9.06 -6.34
C HIS A 656 20.03 9.45 -7.64
N ASP A 657 20.23 10.74 -7.87
CA ASP A 657 20.96 11.27 -9.02
C ASP A 657 22.44 10.87 -8.97
N ILE A 658 23.09 10.97 -7.81
CA ILE A 658 24.48 10.56 -7.61
C ILE A 658 24.67 9.07 -7.94
N ASN A 659 23.77 8.21 -7.44
CA ASN A 659 23.81 6.77 -7.73
C ASN A 659 23.56 6.49 -9.21
N GLU A 660 22.56 7.15 -9.81
CA GLU A 660 22.19 6.95 -11.21
C GLU A 660 23.33 7.38 -12.16
N GLN A 661 23.99 8.52 -11.89
CA GLN A 661 25.11 8.99 -12.71
C GLN A 661 26.29 8.02 -12.68
N ALA A 662 26.65 7.50 -11.50
CA ALA A 662 27.70 6.50 -11.36
C ALA A 662 27.35 5.18 -12.06
N TYR A 663 26.10 4.76 -11.93
CA TYR A 663 25.58 3.58 -12.59
C TYR A 663 25.62 3.69 -14.11
N LYS A 664 25.07 4.76 -14.69
CA LYS A 664 25.10 5.03 -16.14
C LYS A 664 26.53 5.14 -16.66
N ALA A 665 27.43 5.81 -15.93
CA ALA A 665 28.85 5.89 -16.29
C ALA A 665 29.51 4.50 -16.29
N LYS A 666 29.16 3.62 -15.34
CA LYS A 666 29.64 2.24 -15.33
C LYS A 666 29.13 1.46 -16.53
N MET A 667 27.84 1.54 -16.83
CA MET A 667 27.22 0.85 -17.97
C MET A 667 27.90 1.24 -19.28
N ALA A 668 28.17 2.54 -19.48
CA ALA A 668 28.90 3.05 -20.64
C ALA A 668 30.36 2.57 -20.74
N CYS A 669 30.98 2.19 -19.62
CA CYS A 669 32.38 1.75 -19.55
C CYS A 669 32.55 0.22 -19.43
N LEU A 670 31.48 -0.58 -19.48
CA LEU A 670 31.56 -2.02 -19.18
C LEU A 670 32.58 -2.77 -20.03
N ASP A 671 32.63 -2.50 -21.34
CA ASP A 671 33.57 -3.20 -22.23
C ASP A 671 35.02 -2.76 -22.00
N LEU A 672 35.25 -1.48 -21.69
CA LEU A 672 36.56 -0.98 -21.29
C LEU A 672 37.03 -1.62 -19.97
N LEU A 673 36.13 -1.75 -19.00
CA LEU A 673 36.42 -2.43 -17.73
C LEU A 673 36.74 -3.92 -17.94
N LYS A 674 36.09 -4.60 -18.89
CA LYS A 674 36.44 -5.99 -19.26
C LYS A 674 37.85 -6.06 -19.88
N VAL A 675 38.20 -5.14 -20.78
CA VAL A 675 39.53 -5.05 -21.37
C VAL A 675 40.59 -4.84 -20.28
N LEU A 676 40.35 -3.91 -19.35
CA LEU A 676 41.23 -3.64 -18.22
C LEU A 676 41.38 -4.86 -17.29
N LYS A 677 40.28 -5.55 -16.96
CA LYS A 677 40.34 -6.79 -16.16
C LYS A 677 41.13 -7.88 -16.87
N LYS A 678 41.00 -8.00 -18.20
CA LYS A 678 41.75 -8.97 -19.00
C LYS A 678 43.25 -8.65 -19.01
N SER A 679 43.62 -7.37 -19.18
CA SER A 679 45.02 -6.94 -19.22
C SER A 679 45.73 -7.06 -17.86
N LEU A 680 45.00 -6.88 -16.76
CA LEU A 680 45.48 -7.16 -15.40
C LEU A 680 45.73 -8.66 -15.19
N ARG A 681 44.81 -9.52 -15.65
CA ARG A 681 44.97 -10.98 -15.56
C ARG A 681 46.14 -11.50 -16.41
N SER A 682 46.36 -10.93 -17.59
CA SER A 682 47.49 -11.27 -18.46
C SER A 682 48.81 -10.61 -18.04
N LYS A 683 48.83 -9.82 -16.95
CA LYS A 683 49.99 -9.07 -16.45
C LYS A 683 50.57 -8.06 -17.45
N GLN A 684 49.77 -7.63 -18.43
CA GLN A 684 50.14 -6.56 -19.36
C GLN A 684 50.11 -5.18 -18.68
N VAL A 685 49.23 -5.00 -17.69
CA VAL A 685 49.13 -3.81 -16.85
C VAL A 685 49.42 -4.21 -15.41
N LYS A 686 50.21 -3.40 -14.70
CA LYS A 686 50.44 -3.59 -13.26
C LYS A 686 49.26 -2.98 -12.47
N PRO A 687 48.66 -3.71 -11.52
CA PRO A 687 47.64 -3.14 -10.65
C PRO A 687 48.25 -2.02 -9.80
N GLY A 688 47.59 -0.88 -9.78
CA GLY A 688 47.91 0.22 -8.87
C GLY A 688 47.29 0.02 -7.48
N VAL A 689 47.69 0.85 -6.52
CA VAL A 689 47.07 0.85 -5.18
C VAL A 689 45.66 1.42 -5.28
N ARG A 690 45.50 2.48 -6.08
CA ARG A 690 44.20 3.05 -6.44
C ARG A 690 43.82 2.66 -7.86
N PHE A 691 42.52 2.84 -8.14
CA PHE A 691 42.01 2.61 -9.48
C PHE A 691 42.59 3.60 -10.49
N ALA A 692 42.78 4.87 -10.11
CA ALA A 692 43.43 5.89 -10.95
C ALA A 692 44.84 5.45 -11.40
N ASP A 693 45.70 5.06 -10.47
CA ASP A 693 47.05 4.54 -10.78
C ASP A 693 47.01 3.34 -11.75
N THR A 694 45.98 2.50 -11.65
CA THR A 694 45.79 1.37 -12.57
C THR A 694 45.46 1.84 -13.99
N LEU A 695 44.71 2.93 -14.13
CA LEU A 695 44.40 3.56 -15.41
C LEU A 695 45.65 4.22 -16.02
N ASP A 696 46.48 4.86 -15.21
CA ASP A 696 47.74 5.47 -15.66
C ASP A 696 48.68 4.41 -16.23
N ASN A 697 48.82 3.29 -15.52
CA ASN A 697 49.59 2.13 -16.00
C ASN A 697 49.01 1.55 -17.29
N ALA A 698 47.68 1.53 -17.45
CA ALA A 698 47.02 1.03 -18.65
C ALA A 698 47.23 1.95 -19.87
N LEU A 699 47.22 3.27 -19.64
CA LEU A 699 47.53 4.27 -20.67
C LEU A 699 49.00 4.17 -21.09
N ALA A 700 49.93 4.09 -20.13
CA ALA A 700 51.36 3.92 -20.41
C ALA A 700 51.66 2.61 -21.15
N ALA A 701 50.91 1.54 -20.88
CA ALA A 701 51.01 0.27 -21.59
C ALA A 701 50.28 0.23 -22.95
N ASN A 702 49.71 1.36 -23.40
CA ASN A 702 48.90 1.48 -24.63
C ASN A 702 47.73 0.48 -24.71
N VAL A 703 47.20 0.06 -23.55
CA VAL A 703 46.02 -0.83 -23.48
C VAL A 703 44.72 -0.08 -23.71
N ILE A 704 44.71 1.20 -23.33
CA ILE A 704 43.59 2.13 -23.51
C ILE A 704 44.07 3.43 -24.15
N THR A 705 43.20 4.09 -24.89
CA THR A 705 43.47 5.41 -25.50
C THR A 705 43.25 6.54 -24.50
N SER A 706 43.75 7.75 -24.80
CA SER A 706 43.52 8.94 -23.95
C SER A 706 42.03 9.28 -23.78
N GLU A 707 41.20 9.03 -24.81
CA GLU A 707 39.74 9.22 -24.72
C GLU A 707 39.10 8.18 -23.78
N GLN A 708 39.52 6.92 -23.87
CA GLN A 708 39.05 5.84 -22.99
C GLN A 708 39.50 6.06 -21.53
N TYR A 709 40.72 6.56 -21.34
CA TYR A 709 41.24 6.98 -20.04
C TYR A 709 40.36 8.07 -19.41
N ALA A 710 40.03 9.13 -20.16
CA ALA A 710 39.18 10.21 -19.67
C ALA A 710 37.78 9.69 -19.23
N LYS A 711 37.18 8.78 -20.00
CA LYS A 711 35.90 8.13 -19.64
C LYS A 711 36.00 7.30 -18.36
N LEU A 712 37.09 6.53 -18.19
CA LEU A 712 37.31 5.70 -17.00
C LEU A 712 37.61 6.54 -15.74
N ILE A 713 38.29 7.67 -15.88
CA ILE A 713 38.51 8.63 -14.79
C ILE A 713 37.21 9.31 -14.37
N ASP A 714 36.38 9.75 -15.34
CA ASP A 714 35.06 10.30 -15.04
C ASP A 714 34.16 9.28 -14.33
N TYR A 715 34.13 8.02 -14.80
CA TYR A 715 33.49 6.92 -14.07
C TYR A 715 34.06 6.76 -12.66
N ASN A 716 35.39 6.78 -12.47
CA ASN A 716 36.00 6.64 -11.15
C ASN A 716 35.53 7.72 -10.18
N LYS A 717 35.50 8.98 -10.60
CA LYS A 717 35.02 10.11 -9.78
C LYS A 717 33.56 9.93 -9.37
N LYS A 718 32.69 9.57 -10.31
CA LYS A 718 31.27 9.29 -10.02
C LYS A 718 31.10 8.08 -9.11
N ARG A 719 31.87 7.00 -9.34
CA ARG A 719 31.88 5.80 -8.49
C ARG A 719 32.24 6.16 -7.05
N GLU A 720 33.33 6.91 -6.85
CA GLU A 720 33.79 7.34 -5.51
C GLU A 720 32.73 8.18 -4.80
N LYS A 721 32.09 9.12 -5.50
CA LYS A 721 30.96 9.88 -4.97
C LYS A 721 29.75 9.00 -4.64
N ALA A 722 29.41 8.01 -5.46
CA ALA A 722 28.28 7.13 -5.18
C ALA A 722 28.53 6.13 -4.04
N ILE A 723 29.78 5.72 -3.78
CA ILE A 723 30.08 4.78 -2.69
C ILE A 723 30.42 5.44 -1.35
N ARG A 724 30.72 6.75 -1.33
CA ARG A 724 30.94 7.48 -0.08
C ARG A 724 29.63 7.65 0.69
N VAL A 725 29.77 8.02 1.95
CA VAL A 725 28.70 8.50 2.83
C VAL A 725 28.88 9.99 3.03
N ASP A 726 27.83 10.67 3.46
CA ASP A 726 27.92 12.07 3.85
C ASP A 726 28.85 12.22 5.06
N GLU A 727 29.68 13.25 5.03
CA GLU A 727 30.64 13.58 6.08
C GLU A 727 30.16 14.84 6.79
N PHE A 728 30.27 14.84 8.11
CA PHE A 728 29.91 15.97 8.95
C PHE A 728 31.09 16.34 9.84
N ASP A 729 31.16 17.61 10.22
CA ASP A 729 32.12 18.06 11.23
C ASP A 729 31.75 17.53 12.64
N PHE A 730 32.54 17.90 13.64
CA PHE A 730 32.31 17.49 15.03
C PHE A 730 30.91 17.87 15.56
N ASP A 731 30.34 18.97 15.05
CA ASP A 731 29.05 19.52 15.45
C ASP A 731 27.89 19.10 14.52
N LEU A 732 28.13 18.13 13.63
CA LEU A 732 27.20 17.60 12.65
C LEU A 732 26.75 18.59 11.55
N ASN A 733 27.59 19.56 11.20
CA ASN A 733 27.40 20.36 9.99
C ASN A 733 27.93 19.60 8.77
N LEU A 734 27.15 19.55 7.69
CA LEU A 734 27.50 18.83 6.47
C LEU A 734 28.76 19.43 5.83
N ILE A 735 29.70 18.57 5.42
CA ILE A 735 30.91 18.97 4.69
C ILE A 735 30.70 18.66 3.21
N ASP A 736 30.54 19.71 2.39
CA ASP A 736 30.12 19.57 0.99
C ASP A 736 31.15 18.85 0.09
N ASP A 737 32.45 18.93 0.41
CA ASP A 737 33.50 18.09 -0.18
C ASP A 737 34.78 18.14 0.69
N CYS A 738 35.30 16.97 1.10
CA CYS A 738 36.54 16.88 1.88
C CYS A 738 37.73 17.45 1.08
N PRO A 739 38.38 18.55 1.52
CA PRO A 739 39.47 19.21 0.78
C PRO A 739 40.66 18.29 0.48
N LEU A 740 40.93 17.34 1.39
CA LEU A 740 42.01 16.36 1.26
C LEU A 740 41.85 15.45 0.02
N ASN A 741 40.62 15.19 -0.44
CA ASN A 741 40.41 14.38 -1.65
C ASN A 741 40.80 15.13 -2.93
N ALA A 742 40.73 16.46 -2.96
CA ALA A 742 41.15 17.28 -4.10
C ALA A 742 42.68 17.39 -4.18
N GLU A 743 43.37 17.58 -3.04
CA GLU A 743 44.83 17.63 -2.98
C GLU A 743 45.46 16.26 -3.29
N ILE A 744 44.84 15.18 -2.81
CA ILE A 744 45.27 13.81 -3.10
C ILE A 744 45.02 13.41 -4.57
N GLN A 745 44.00 13.98 -5.24
CA GLN A 745 43.75 13.79 -6.68
C GLN A 745 44.61 14.69 -7.57
N GLN A 746 45.21 15.76 -7.04
CA GLN A 746 46.16 16.63 -7.76
C GLN A 746 47.63 16.22 -7.56
N ALA A 747 47.94 15.49 -6.48
CA ALA A 747 49.29 15.00 -6.15
C ALA A 747 49.64 13.61 -6.72
N SER A 748 48.70 12.98 -7.44
CA SER A 748 48.86 11.74 -8.22
C SER A 748 48.52 12.02 -9.67
#